data_AF-A0A497NRV9-F1
#
_entry.id   AF-A0A497NRV9-F1
#
_cell.length_a   1.000
_cell.length_b   1.000
_cell.length_c   1.000
_cell.angle_alpha   90.00
_cell.angle_beta   90.00
_cell.angle_gamma   90.00
#
_symmetry.space_group_name_H-M   'P 1'
#
loop_
_entity.id
_entity.type
_entity.pdbx_description
1 polymer ?
#
loop_
_entity_poly.entity_id
_entity_poly.type
_entity_poly.pdbx_seq_one_letter_code
_entity_poly.pdbx_strand_id
1 'polypeptide(L)'
;MKELNKQPLVSVIIPTYNSQSNIRRCLESLRKQTYNKIEILVVDRYSRDKTTQIAKELGAKVFLLDGERSEAKNYAAKKAHGNFLLFIDSDMALNSKIIEACVKLCLHENIDAVTIPEEYVGQGLLSEWRKKEKKSLSIHSEFIEIPRFFRKTAFLHVGGYDEKLVCGEDFDFLQRLKKKNYKIGKIGYEILHFEDMLSMSKILSKAYYYGGTIPALIKKDPAGTIRRYFSIRLTSLNDVWLAFNSLGSMIGFVTMKLFEFIAYFLGVFSHLLYAFSERLRIRTLKNVMLKNKFVILNLLVIVAVATVIFRNFLFTDEWPGGGDVLGFISRAYLYGKDFRWLLMWRPYSFGFVEGINFMDFFLMLLYSIFRDPSWTVKTFMFLSYLTAGFSMYIFAYRHTRVHAASLAASLVYILNQWLFSQLTEAHVDIVFSYALAPLIFIVLNKALQTGKLRDILLLSLTISLFATSFHPECIVIYGVFLILFVVFFILYPTKTETVKIRFLRFLKVSLLSALLVFLFSAFFLIPFFMNIRSPYFHPSYEYPLEDADPCSYSNITDAFTLRAVESWGYVNILDVYSQIGVTDFPLYSLLFGIFLLAYCVLLIRRNRYTIFFAISMLISIFIAKGPHSPLGQVFVWAWLNIPHFAIFRAANRW
;
A
#
# COMPACT_ATOMS: atom_id res chain seq x y z
N MET A 1 -45.59 -46.20 -7.83
CA MET A 1 -46.62 -45.31 -7.28
C MET A 1 -46.81 -45.36 -5.75
N LYS A 2 -46.23 -46.32 -5.00
CA LYS A 2 -46.38 -46.41 -3.52
C LYS A 2 -45.51 -45.45 -2.68
N GLU A 3 -44.53 -44.72 -3.25
CA GLU A 3 -43.66 -43.81 -2.48
C GLU A 3 -44.15 -42.35 -2.36
N LEU A 4 -45.14 -41.91 -3.16
CA LEU A 4 -45.58 -40.50 -3.18
C LEU A 4 -46.38 -40.05 -1.94
N ASN A 5 -46.84 -40.98 -1.08
CA ASN A 5 -47.66 -40.64 0.09
C ASN A 5 -46.86 -40.35 1.37
N LYS A 6 -45.53 -40.52 1.38
CA LYS A 6 -44.70 -40.08 2.51
C LYS A 6 -44.12 -38.71 2.19
N GLN A 7 -44.71 -37.64 2.73
CA GLN A 7 -44.04 -36.35 2.79
C GLN A 7 -42.66 -36.56 3.47
N PRO A 8 -41.54 -36.32 2.78
CA PRO A 8 -40.19 -36.45 3.36
C PRO A 8 -39.92 -35.32 4.37
N LEU A 9 -39.10 -35.57 5.39
CA LEU A 9 -38.72 -34.53 6.34
C LEU A 9 -37.72 -33.57 5.67
N VAL A 10 -37.92 -32.26 5.84
CA VAL A 10 -37.01 -31.21 5.39
C VAL A 10 -36.31 -30.58 6.60
N SER A 11 -34.99 -30.53 6.57
CA SER A 11 -34.17 -29.89 7.60
C SER A 11 -33.76 -28.51 7.17
N VAL A 12 -34.26 -27.49 7.85
CA VAL A 12 -33.87 -26.10 7.61
C VAL A 12 -32.70 -25.75 8.53
N ILE A 13 -31.59 -25.34 7.94
CA ILE A 13 -30.32 -25.08 8.60
C ILE A 13 -30.03 -23.59 8.56
N ILE A 14 -29.85 -22.98 9.74
CA ILE A 14 -29.68 -21.54 9.90
C ILE A 14 -28.42 -21.27 10.73
N PRO A 15 -27.27 -20.96 10.10
CA PRO A 15 -26.11 -20.44 10.83
C PRO A 15 -26.40 -19.00 11.30
N THR A 16 -26.06 -18.69 12.55
CA THR A 16 -26.37 -17.37 13.11
C THR A 16 -25.32 -16.87 14.11
N TYR A 17 -25.22 -15.54 14.21
CA TYR A 17 -24.40 -14.82 15.17
C TYR A 17 -24.93 -13.40 15.33
N ASN A 18 -25.33 -13.02 16.54
CA ASN A 18 -25.90 -11.72 16.93
C ASN A 18 -26.99 -11.22 15.96
N SER A 19 -28.04 -12.04 15.76
CA SER A 19 -29.12 -11.80 14.79
C SER A 19 -30.48 -11.53 15.45
N GLN A 20 -30.51 -10.95 16.66
CA GLN A 20 -31.77 -10.73 17.39
C GLN A 20 -32.80 -9.92 16.59
N SER A 21 -32.35 -9.02 15.70
CA SER A 21 -33.23 -8.16 14.90
C SER A 21 -33.96 -8.92 13.79
N ASN A 22 -33.40 -10.04 13.32
CA ASN A 22 -33.85 -10.70 12.10
C ASN A 22 -34.38 -12.11 12.34
N ILE A 23 -33.80 -12.85 13.31
CA ILE A 23 -34.06 -14.28 13.49
C ILE A 23 -35.55 -14.59 13.74
N ARG A 24 -36.29 -13.71 14.42
CA ARG A 24 -37.74 -13.85 14.65
C ARG A 24 -38.50 -13.94 13.34
N ARG A 25 -38.29 -12.96 12.45
CA ARG A 25 -38.94 -12.86 11.14
C ARG A 25 -38.63 -14.10 10.28
N CYS A 26 -37.37 -14.56 10.31
CA CYS A 26 -36.96 -15.78 9.61
C CYS A 26 -37.74 -17.00 10.09
N LEU A 27 -37.74 -17.26 11.39
CA LEU A 27 -38.40 -18.43 11.99
C LEU A 27 -39.93 -18.38 11.87
N GLU A 28 -40.55 -17.21 11.99
CA GLU A 28 -41.99 -17.04 11.77
C GLU A 28 -42.38 -17.35 10.32
N SER A 29 -41.53 -17.02 9.33
CA SER A 29 -41.79 -17.36 7.92
C SER A 29 -41.73 -18.87 7.66
N LEU A 30 -40.91 -19.61 8.43
CA LEU A 30 -40.85 -21.07 8.37
C LEU A 30 -42.08 -21.73 8.99
N ARG A 31 -42.64 -21.15 10.07
CA ARG A 31 -43.88 -21.66 10.69
C ARG A 31 -45.11 -21.46 9.81
N LYS A 32 -45.05 -20.53 8.85
CA LYS A 32 -46.13 -20.23 7.89
C LYS A 32 -46.05 -21.06 6.60
N GLN A 33 -45.14 -22.03 6.52
CA GLN A 33 -45.00 -22.87 5.34
C GLN A 33 -46.21 -23.80 5.17
N THR A 34 -46.62 -24.03 3.92
CA THR A 34 -47.67 -25.01 3.57
C THR A 34 -47.19 -26.46 3.74
N TYR A 35 -45.88 -26.66 3.86
CA TYR A 35 -45.25 -27.96 4.08
C TYR A 35 -45.05 -28.22 5.58
N ASN A 36 -45.69 -29.29 6.10
CA ASN A 36 -45.75 -29.50 7.56
C ASN A 36 -44.52 -30.23 8.15
N LYS A 37 -43.82 -31.04 7.36
CA LYS A 37 -42.72 -31.87 7.87
C LYS A 37 -41.38 -31.15 7.79
N ILE A 38 -41.20 -30.20 8.70
CA ILE A 38 -40.00 -29.38 8.81
C ILE A 38 -39.35 -29.60 10.18
N GLU A 39 -38.04 -29.80 10.19
CA GLU A 39 -37.22 -29.59 11.38
C GLU A 39 -36.36 -28.34 11.19
N ILE A 40 -36.20 -27.53 12.24
CA ILE A 40 -35.44 -26.28 12.20
C ILE A 40 -34.22 -26.42 13.10
N LEU A 41 -33.03 -26.27 12.50
CA LEU A 41 -31.72 -26.41 13.15
C LEU A 41 -30.99 -25.06 13.06
N VAL A 42 -30.84 -24.40 14.21
CA VAL A 42 -30.09 -23.14 14.32
C VAL A 42 -28.72 -23.46 14.88
N VAL A 43 -27.65 -23.01 14.22
CA VAL A 43 -26.28 -23.15 14.71
C VAL A 43 -25.76 -21.78 15.07
N ASP A 44 -25.62 -21.53 16.36
CA ASP A 44 -25.25 -20.24 16.92
C ASP A 44 -23.78 -20.21 17.33
N ARG A 45 -23.09 -19.14 16.93
CA ARG A 45 -21.67 -18.90 17.29
C ARG A 45 -21.54 -18.11 18.59
N TYR A 46 -22.19 -18.57 19.65
CA TYR A 46 -22.18 -17.92 20.97
C TYR A 46 -22.61 -16.45 20.92
N SER A 47 -23.80 -16.20 20.36
CA SER A 47 -24.40 -14.87 20.34
C SER A 47 -24.51 -14.28 21.73
N ARG A 48 -24.25 -12.97 21.84
CA ARG A 48 -24.32 -12.20 23.10
C ARG A 48 -25.64 -11.47 23.28
N ASP A 49 -26.50 -11.51 22.27
CA ASP A 49 -27.81 -10.90 22.26
C ASP A 49 -28.92 -11.97 22.47
N LYS A 50 -30.18 -11.60 22.24
CA LYS A 50 -31.33 -12.50 22.45
C LYS A 50 -31.52 -13.55 21.34
N THR A 51 -30.58 -13.73 20.41
CA THR A 51 -30.74 -14.61 19.24
C THR A 51 -31.11 -16.05 19.63
N THR A 52 -30.36 -16.65 20.55
CA THR A 52 -30.57 -18.05 20.96
C THR A 52 -31.86 -18.23 21.74
N GLN A 53 -32.23 -17.25 22.56
CA GLN A 53 -33.49 -17.23 23.30
C GLN A 53 -34.68 -17.22 22.32
N ILE A 54 -34.71 -16.27 21.38
CA ILE A 54 -35.78 -16.15 20.37
C ILE A 54 -35.88 -17.43 19.54
N ALA A 55 -34.75 -18.03 19.16
CA ALA A 55 -34.75 -19.27 18.38
C ALA A 55 -35.40 -20.44 19.13
N LYS A 56 -35.09 -20.61 20.43
CA LYS A 56 -35.70 -21.64 21.27
C LYS A 56 -37.19 -21.40 21.48
N GLU A 57 -37.60 -20.16 21.76
CA GLU A 57 -39.02 -19.78 21.93
C GLU A 57 -39.87 -20.11 20.69
N LEU A 58 -39.28 -20.00 19.50
CA LEU A 58 -39.95 -20.30 18.24
C LEU A 58 -39.83 -21.77 17.79
N GLY A 59 -39.31 -22.65 18.66
CA GLY A 59 -39.29 -24.09 18.45
C GLY A 59 -38.11 -24.62 17.63
N ALA A 60 -37.06 -23.82 17.42
CA ALA A 60 -35.86 -24.29 16.74
C ALA A 60 -34.95 -25.08 17.68
N LYS A 61 -34.29 -26.11 17.15
CA LYS A 61 -33.21 -26.83 17.85
C LYS A 61 -31.92 -26.03 17.70
N VAL A 62 -31.42 -25.49 18.80
CA VAL A 62 -30.21 -24.65 18.82
C VAL A 62 -28.98 -25.50 19.16
N PHE A 63 -27.95 -25.41 18.33
CA PHE A 63 -26.61 -25.93 18.58
C PHE A 63 -25.65 -24.77 18.78
N LEU A 64 -24.70 -24.92 19.71
CA LEU A 64 -23.63 -23.95 19.91
C LEU A 64 -22.35 -24.49 19.28
N LEU A 65 -21.73 -23.71 18.40
CA LEU A 65 -20.50 -24.08 17.73
C LEU A 65 -19.66 -22.82 17.50
N ASP A 66 -18.42 -22.80 17.99
CA ASP A 66 -17.47 -21.73 17.67
C ASP A 66 -16.79 -22.02 16.33
N GLY A 67 -17.61 -22.06 15.27
CA GLY A 67 -17.18 -22.36 13.91
C GLY A 67 -17.63 -21.26 12.96
N GLU A 68 -16.97 -21.17 11.81
CA GLU A 68 -17.42 -20.31 10.71
C GLU A 68 -18.67 -20.89 10.03
N ARG A 69 -19.28 -20.09 9.14
CA ARG A 69 -20.58 -20.42 8.49
C ARG A 69 -20.59 -21.78 7.80
N SER A 70 -19.55 -22.12 7.05
CA SER A 70 -19.43 -23.40 6.32
C SER A 70 -19.39 -24.59 7.28
N GLU A 71 -18.63 -24.46 8.37
CA GLU A 71 -18.53 -25.48 9.42
C GLU A 71 -19.86 -25.64 10.15
N ALA A 72 -20.53 -24.55 10.48
CA ALA A 72 -21.87 -24.56 11.07
C ALA A 72 -22.91 -25.25 10.16
N LYS A 73 -22.93 -24.90 8.86
CA LYS A 73 -23.80 -25.54 7.86
C LYS A 73 -23.53 -27.05 7.79
N ASN A 74 -22.27 -27.47 7.70
CA ASN A 74 -21.88 -28.88 7.64
C ASN A 74 -22.21 -29.65 8.92
N TYR A 75 -21.98 -29.06 10.09
CA TYR A 75 -22.28 -29.65 11.39
C TYR A 75 -23.78 -29.96 11.51
N ALA A 76 -24.63 -28.97 11.19
CA ALA A 76 -26.08 -29.17 11.19
C ALA A 76 -26.54 -30.18 10.14
N ALA A 77 -25.97 -30.17 8.93
CA ALA A 77 -26.29 -31.12 7.88
C ALA A 77 -26.03 -32.58 8.28
N LYS A 78 -25.00 -32.83 9.09
CA LYS A 78 -24.71 -34.16 9.66
C LYS A 78 -25.71 -34.54 10.75
N LYS A 79 -26.20 -33.57 11.54
CA LYS A 79 -27.16 -33.77 12.64
C LYS A 79 -28.63 -33.78 12.21
N ALA A 80 -28.91 -33.34 10.98
CA ALA A 80 -30.23 -33.32 10.38
C ALA A 80 -30.82 -34.74 10.21
N HIS A 81 -32.12 -34.90 10.40
CA HIS A 81 -32.87 -36.14 10.14
C HIS A 81 -33.64 -36.10 8.82
N GLY A 82 -33.77 -34.93 8.19
CA GLY A 82 -34.48 -34.76 6.93
C GLY A 82 -33.83 -35.47 5.76
N ASN A 83 -34.65 -35.91 4.81
CA ASN A 83 -34.21 -36.40 3.51
C ASN A 83 -33.68 -35.25 2.63
N PHE A 84 -34.13 -34.03 2.92
CA PHE A 84 -33.73 -32.81 2.24
C PHE A 84 -33.17 -31.80 3.23
N LEU A 85 -32.24 -30.97 2.76
CA LEU A 85 -31.61 -29.89 3.50
C LEU A 85 -31.93 -28.56 2.82
N LEU A 86 -32.28 -27.56 3.59
CA LEU A 86 -32.47 -26.18 3.14
C LEU A 86 -31.55 -25.26 3.94
N PHE A 87 -30.63 -24.56 3.28
CA PHE A 87 -29.72 -23.61 3.90
C PHE A 87 -30.22 -22.17 3.70
N ILE A 88 -30.52 -21.48 4.78
CA ILE A 88 -30.95 -20.07 4.77
C ILE A 88 -30.22 -19.28 5.84
N ASP A 89 -30.06 -17.98 5.62
CA ASP A 89 -29.46 -17.08 6.58
C ASP A 89 -30.53 -16.49 7.51
N SER A 90 -30.15 -16.09 8.73
CA SER A 90 -31.08 -15.57 9.73
C SER A 90 -31.78 -14.24 9.35
N ASP A 91 -31.32 -13.58 8.29
CA ASP A 91 -31.86 -12.36 7.69
C ASP A 91 -32.77 -12.61 6.47
N MET A 92 -33.15 -13.87 6.23
CA MET A 92 -34.05 -14.27 5.15
C MET A 92 -35.46 -14.62 5.65
N ALA A 93 -36.49 -14.26 4.87
CA ALA A 93 -37.87 -14.71 5.09
C ALA A 93 -38.41 -15.42 3.85
N LEU A 94 -39.08 -16.55 4.06
CA LEU A 94 -39.52 -17.44 2.99
C LEU A 94 -41.00 -17.21 2.66
N ASN A 95 -41.33 -17.23 1.37
CA ASN A 95 -42.70 -17.41 0.91
C ASN A 95 -43.23 -18.78 1.38
N SER A 96 -44.50 -18.84 1.78
CA SER A 96 -45.14 -20.02 2.39
C SER A 96 -45.10 -21.29 1.52
N LYS A 97 -44.90 -21.16 0.21
CA LYS A 97 -44.90 -22.29 -0.75
C LYS A 97 -43.51 -22.79 -1.14
N ILE A 98 -42.42 -22.16 -0.68
CA ILE A 98 -41.05 -22.47 -1.13
C ILE A 98 -40.68 -23.92 -0.84
N ILE A 99 -40.89 -24.39 0.40
CA ILE A 99 -40.46 -25.74 0.79
C ILE A 99 -41.25 -26.79 0.02
N GLU A 100 -42.56 -26.59 -0.13
CA GLU A 100 -43.42 -27.48 -0.91
C GLU A 100 -42.99 -27.53 -2.38
N ALA A 101 -42.69 -26.39 -2.99
CA ALA A 101 -42.24 -26.30 -4.38
C ALA A 101 -40.88 -27.02 -4.59
N CYS A 102 -39.92 -26.82 -3.69
CA CYS A 102 -38.64 -27.51 -3.73
C CYS A 102 -38.78 -29.03 -3.61
N VAL A 103 -39.58 -29.51 -2.65
CA VAL A 103 -39.83 -30.94 -2.47
C VAL A 103 -40.51 -31.54 -3.69
N LYS A 104 -41.54 -30.86 -4.23
CA LYS A 104 -42.23 -31.30 -5.46
C LYS A 104 -41.26 -31.41 -6.63
N LEU A 105 -40.45 -30.37 -6.86
CA LEU A 105 -39.48 -30.36 -7.95
C LEU A 105 -38.47 -31.52 -7.82
N CYS A 106 -37.94 -31.75 -6.62
CA CYS A 106 -37.03 -32.86 -6.37
C CYS A 106 -37.68 -34.23 -6.61
N LEU A 107 -38.92 -34.45 -6.14
CA LEU A 107 -39.58 -35.74 -6.23
C LEU A 107 -40.14 -36.05 -7.63
N HIS A 108 -40.70 -35.06 -8.33
CA HIS A 108 -41.34 -35.26 -9.63
C HIS A 108 -40.34 -35.25 -10.79
N GLU A 109 -39.36 -34.35 -10.76
CA GLU A 109 -38.41 -34.16 -11.88
C GLU A 109 -37.04 -34.81 -11.63
N ASN A 110 -36.91 -35.55 -10.52
CA ASN A 110 -35.68 -36.19 -10.08
C ASN A 110 -34.49 -35.19 -10.00
N ILE A 111 -34.75 -34.02 -9.42
CA ILE A 111 -33.76 -32.96 -9.19
C ILE A 111 -33.02 -33.20 -7.87
N ASP A 112 -31.71 -32.97 -7.86
CA ASP A 112 -30.84 -33.19 -6.70
C ASP A 112 -30.61 -31.93 -5.86
N ALA A 113 -30.61 -30.78 -6.52
CA ALA A 113 -30.41 -29.46 -5.91
C ALA A 113 -31.33 -28.42 -6.54
N VAL A 114 -31.85 -27.49 -5.74
CA VAL A 114 -32.78 -26.46 -6.21
C VAL A 114 -32.26 -25.07 -5.89
N THR A 115 -32.19 -24.23 -6.92
CA THR A 115 -31.96 -22.79 -6.83
C THR A 115 -33.25 -22.09 -6.47
N ILE A 116 -33.15 -21.22 -5.46
CA ILE A 116 -34.23 -20.37 -5.00
C ILE A 116 -33.80 -18.92 -5.23
N PRO A 117 -34.49 -18.15 -6.08
CA PRO A 117 -34.19 -16.73 -6.28
C PRO A 117 -34.31 -15.90 -5.00
N GLU A 118 -33.59 -14.78 -4.96
CA GLU A 118 -33.59 -13.84 -3.83
C GLU A 118 -34.06 -12.46 -4.29
N GLU A 119 -34.96 -11.86 -3.51
CA GLU A 119 -35.28 -10.44 -3.60
C GLU A 119 -34.70 -9.71 -2.39
N TYR A 120 -33.87 -8.70 -2.65
CA TYR A 120 -33.27 -7.87 -1.61
C TYR A 120 -34.26 -6.80 -1.14
N VAL A 121 -34.45 -6.73 0.18
CA VAL A 121 -35.32 -5.76 0.87
C VAL A 121 -34.47 -4.95 1.83
N GLY A 122 -34.55 -3.62 1.73
CA GLY A 122 -33.84 -2.72 2.62
C GLY A 122 -34.24 -1.27 2.38
N GLN A 123 -34.03 -0.42 3.37
CA GLN A 123 -34.32 1.01 3.29
C GLN A 123 -33.03 1.83 3.16
N GLY A 124 -33.11 2.96 2.47
CA GLY A 124 -32.00 3.91 2.30
C GLY A 124 -31.19 3.76 1.00
N LEU A 125 -30.42 4.80 0.68
CA LEU A 125 -29.71 4.94 -0.60
C LEU A 125 -28.77 3.76 -0.91
N LEU A 126 -27.97 3.31 0.06
CA LEU A 126 -27.04 2.19 -0.14
C LEU A 126 -27.77 0.87 -0.44
N SER A 127 -28.92 0.65 0.19
CA SER A 127 -29.76 -0.54 -0.02
C SER A 127 -30.38 -0.53 -1.42
N GLU A 128 -30.84 0.63 -1.89
CA GLU A 128 -31.34 0.78 -3.26
C GLU A 128 -30.26 0.49 -4.30
N TRP A 129 -29.04 0.97 -4.06
CA TRP A 129 -27.89 0.72 -4.94
C TRP A 129 -27.56 -0.77 -5.03
N ARG A 130 -27.56 -1.49 -3.90
CA ARG A 130 -27.36 -2.94 -3.86
C ARG A 130 -28.49 -3.71 -4.54
N LYS A 131 -29.74 -3.28 -4.36
CA LYS A 131 -30.90 -3.89 -5.04
C LYS A 131 -30.74 -3.79 -6.56
N LYS A 132 -30.33 -2.62 -7.08
CA LYS A 132 -30.08 -2.42 -8.52
C LYS A 132 -28.91 -3.26 -9.03
N GLU A 133 -27.79 -3.28 -8.31
CA GLU A 133 -26.63 -4.13 -8.65
C GLU A 133 -27.02 -5.61 -8.74
N LYS A 134 -27.71 -6.14 -7.73
CA LYS A 134 -28.14 -7.54 -7.70
C LYS A 134 -29.14 -7.87 -8.80
N LYS A 135 -30.08 -6.96 -9.07
CA LYS A 135 -31.05 -7.12 -10.17
C LYS A 135 -30.35 -7.17 -11.53
N SER A 136 -29.39 -6.28 -11.79
CA SER A 136 -28.56 -6.32 -13.00
C SER A 136 -27.81 -7.66 -13.12
N LEU A 137 -27.17 -8.12 -12.05
CA LEU A 137 -26.45 -9.39 -12.06
C LEU A 137 -27.37 -10.61 -12.24
N SER A 138 -28.64 -10.53 -11.85
CA SER A 138 -29.61 -11.62 -12.02
C SER A 138 -29.96 -11.91 -13.49
N ILE A 139 -29.73 -10.95 -14.39
CA ILE A 139 -29.82 -11.15 -15.86
C ILE A 139 -28.80 -12.21 -16.31
N HIS A 140 -27.69 -12.32 -15.60
CA HIS A 140 -26.61 -13.26 -15.88
C HIS A 140 -26.66 -14.43 -14.89
N SER A 141 -27.61 -15.35 -15.13
CA SER A 141 -27.97 -16.48 -14.24
C SER A 141 -26.76 -17.30 -13.74
N GLU A 142 -25.71 -17.46 -14.56
CA GLU A 142 -24.50 -18.21 -14.22
C GLU A 142 -23.75 -17.67 -12.98
N PHE A 143 -23.95 -16.39 -12.63
CA PHE A 143 -23.21 -15.72 -11.56
C PHE A 143 -23.93 -15.64 -10.22
N ILE A 144 -25.25 -15.81 -10.16
CA ILE A 144 -26.01 -15.66 -8.91
C ILE A 144 -26.76 -16.93 -8.51
N GLU A 145 -27.16 -17.76 -9.47
CA GLU A 145 -28.05 -18.89 -9.20
C GLU A 145 -27.32 -20.08 -8.58
N ILE A 146 -27.15 -20.03 -7.26
CA ILE A 146 -26.57 -21.10 -6.46
C ILE A 146 -27.70 -21.86 -5.74
N PRO A 147 -27.75 -23.20 -5.82
CA PRO A 147 -28.73 -23.97 -5.08
C PRO A 147 -28.63 -23.78 -3.57
N ARG A 148 -29.78 -23.77 -2.90
CA ARG A 148 -29.90 -23.66 -1.43
C ARG A 148 -30.63 -24.85 -0.80
N PHE A 149 -31.34 -25.62 -1.63
CA PHE A 149 -32.07 -26.81 -1.22
C PHE A 149 -31.46 -28.04 -1.87
N PHE A 150 -31.25 -29.11 -1.10
CA PHE A 150 -30.50 -30.28 -1.56
C PHE A 150 -31.11 -31.57 -1.06
N ARG A 151 -31.02 -32.63 -1.85
CA ARG A 151 -31.09 -34.01 -1.32
C ARG A 151 -29.93 -34.20 -0.34
N LYS A 152 -30.22 -34.66 0.88
CA LYS A 152 -29.19 -34.87 1.91
C LYS A 152 -28.10 -35.82 1.43
N THR A 153 -28.47 -36.87 0.71
CA THR A 153 -27.53 -37.85 0.13
C THR A 153 -26.58 -37.20 -0.89
N ALA A 154 -27.08 -36.35 -1.78
CA ALA A 154 -26.26 -35.60 -2.73
C ALA A 154 -25.29 -34.66 -2.01
N PHE A 155 -25.79 -33.92 -1.01
CA PHE A 155 -24.97 -32.99 -0.22
C PHE A 155 -23.81 -33.68 0.49
N LEU A 156 -24.10 -34.80 1.18
CA LEU A 156 -23.09 -35.58 1.91
C LEU A 156 -22.11 -36.28 0.96
N HIS A 157 -22.57 -36.80 -0.18
CA HIS A 157 -21.71 -37.46 -1.17
C HIS A 157 -20.74 -36.49 -1.86
N VAL A 158 -21.13 -35.22 -2.02
CA VAL A 158 -20.24 -34.16 -2.53
C VAL A 158 -19.22 -33.72 -1.48
N GLY A 159 -19.47 -34.03 -0.19
CA GLY A 159 -18.58 -33.75 0.94
C GLY A 159 -18.90 -32.47 1.69
N GLY A 160 -20.09 -31.88 1.48
CA GLY A 160 -20.48 -30.61 2.11
C GLY A 160 -19.67 -29.39 1.63
N TYR A 161 -19.82 -28.26 2.33
CA TYR A 161 -19.07 -27.04 2.05
C TYR A 161 -17.61 -27.17 2.50
N ASP A 162 -16.69 -26.48 1.84
CA ASP A 162 -15.31 -26.43 2.33
C ASP A 162 -15.20 -25.43 3.49
N GLU A 163 -14.86 -25.95 4.67
CA GLU A 163 -14.75 -25.20 5.92
C GLU A 163 -13.61 -24.17 5.92
N LYS A 164 -12.65 -24.28 4.97
CA LYS A 164 -11.58 -23.29 4.77
C LYS A 164 -12.01 -22.09 3.94
N LEU A 165 -13.18 -22.15 3.30
CA LEU A 165 -13.73 -21.06 2.50
C LEU A 165 -14.83 -20.34 3.28
N VAL A 166 -14.74 -19.01 3.32
CA VAL A 166 -15.79 -18.15 3.91
C VAL A 166 -16.50 -17.30 2.86
N CYS A 167 -15.83 -16.99 1.75
CA CYS A 167 -16.46 -16.40 0.58
C CYS A 167 -16.29 -17.36 -0.60
N GLY A 168 -17.38 -17.61 -1.32
CA GLY A 168 -17.38 -18.47 -2.50
C GLY A 168 -17.44 -19.96 -2.17
N GLU A 169 -17.75 -20.31 -0.92
CA GLU A 169 -18.02 -21.69 -0.48
C GLU A 169 -19.19 -22.30 -1.26
N ASP A 170 -20.23 -21.52 -1.48
CA ASP A 170 -21.43 -21.95 -2.20
C ASP A 170 -21.12 -22.12 -3.71
N PHE A 171 -20.21 -21.31 -4.26
CA PHE A 171 -19.74 -21.43 -5.65
C PHE A 171 -18.84 -22.66 -5.86
N ASP A 172 -17.87 -22.88 -4.97
CA ASP A 172 -17.04 -24.10 -4.94
C ASP A 172 -17.93 -25.35 -4.88
N PHE A 173 -18.96 -25.33 -4.03
CA PHE A 173 -19.90 -26.44 -3.92
C PHE A 173 -20.70 -26.68 -5.20
N LEU A 174 -21.21 -25.62 -5.84
CA LEU A 174 -21.91 -25.70 -7.12
C LEU A 174 -21.02 -26.32 -8.21
N GLN A 175 -19.73 -25.95 -8.28
CA GLN A 175 -18.81 -26.56 -9.23
C GLN A 175 -18.62 -28.06 -8.98
N ARG A 176 -18.45 -28.45 -7.71
CA ARG A 176 -18.31 -29.88 -7.34
C ARG A 176 -19.57 -30.68 -7.63
N LEU A 177 -20.76 -30.09 -7.47
CA LEU A 177 -22.03 -30.69 -7.87
C LEU A 177 -22.09 -30.92 -9.39
N LYS A 178 -21.79 -29.89 -10.19
CA LYS A 178 -21.78 -29.99 -11.65
C LYS A 178 -20.76 -31.03 -12.15
N LYS A 179 -19.57 -31.08 -11.55
CA LYS A 179 -18.52 -32.07 -11.89
C LYS A 179 -18.95 -33.52 -11.61
N LYS A 180 -19.86 -33.74 -10.66
CA LYS A 180 -20.45 -35.05 -10.36
C LYS A 180 -21.76 -35.32 -11.12
N ASN A 181 -22.14 -34.47 -12.08
CA ASN A 181 -23.34 -34.58 -12.92
C ASN A 181 -24.68 -34.61 -12.15
N TYR A 182 -24.75 -33.93 -11.00
CA TYR A 182 -26.02 -33.76 -10.27
C TYR A 182 -26.96 -32.78 -10.98
N LYS A 183 -28.27 -33.06 -10.95
CA LYS A 183 -29.29 -32.25 -11.62
C LYS A 183 -29.71 -31.07 -10.74
N ILE A 184 -29.72 -29.88 -11.34
CA ILE A 184 -30.07 -28.63 -10.65
C ILE A 184 -31.32 -28.04 -11.29
N GLY A 185 -32.35 -27.81 -10.48
CA GLY A 185 -33.59 -27.16 -10.89
C GLY A 185 -33.74 -25.77 -10.28
N LYS A 186 -34.75 -25.02 -10.70
CA LYS A 186 -35.05 -23.68 -10.19
C LYS A 186 -36.55 -23.55 -9.96
N ILE A 187 -36.93 -22.87 -8.87
CA ILE A 187 -38.34 -22.53 -8.60
C ILE A 187 -38.62 -21.05 -8.87
N GLY A 188 -39.90 -20.72 -9.08
CA GLY A 188 -40.37 -19.36 -9.32
C GLY A 188 -40.77 -18.56 -8.08
N TYR A 189 -40.52 -19.08 -6.87
CA TYR A 189 -40.77 -18.35 -5.62
C TYR A 189 -39.47 -17.76 -5.09
N GLU A 190 -39.54 -16.54 -4.56
CA GLU A 190 -38.36 -15.79 -4.13
C GLU A 190 -38.26 -15.74 -2.60
N ILE A 191 -37.03 -15.75 -2.09
CA ILE A 191 -36.71 -15.49 -0.68
C ILE A 191 -36.48 -13.99 -0.51
N LEU A 192 -37.12 -13.39 0.49
CA LEU A 192 -36.86 -12.00 0.85
C LEU A 192 -35.61 -11.93 1.73
N HIS A 193 -34.55 -11.29 1.24
CA HIS A 193 -33.31 -11.08 1.98
C HIS A 193 -33.25 -9.66 2.53
N PHE A 194 -33.32 -9.52 3.86
CA PHE A 194 -33.36 -8.22 4.52
C PHE A 194 -31.97 -7.73 4.90
N GLU A 195 -31.48 -6.71 4.21
CA GLU A 195 -30.23 -6.02 4.57
C GLU A 195 -30.54 -4.72 5.34
N ASP A 196 -31.06 -4.87 6.57
CA ASP A 196 -31.42 -3.72 7.41
C ASP A 196 -30.15 -2.98 7.92
N MET A 197 -30.13 -1.64 7.77
CA MET A 197 -29.03 -0.74 8.17
C MET A 197 -27.66 -1.04 7.52
N LEU A 198 -27.63 -1.05 6.18
CA LEU A 198 -26.39 -0.97 5.41
C LEU A 198 -25.66 0.33 5.72
N SER A 199 -24.37 0.20 6.06
CA SER A 199 -23.46 1.33 6.23
C SER A 199 -22.19 1.06 5.44
N MET A 200 -21.52 2.13 5.01
CA MET A 200 -20.28 2.01 4.25
C MET A 200 -19.22 1.21 5.01
N SER A 201 -19.11 1.43 6.32
CA SER A 201 -18.16 0.68 7.17
C SER A 201 -18.44 -0.83 7.17
N LYS A 202 -19.71 -1.26 7.26
CA LYS A 202 -20.08 -2.68 7.17
C LYS A 202 -19.77 -3.27 5.79
N ILE A 203 -20.08 -2.55 4.72
CA ILE A 203 -19.78 -2.97 3.35
C ILE A 203 -18.27 -3.18 3.16
N LEU A 204 -17.47 -2.18 3.52
CA LEU A 204 -16.01 -2.24 3.37
C LEU A 204 -15.37 -3.29 4.27
N SER A 205 -15.88 -3.47 5.50
CA SER A 205 -15.39 -4.51 6.41
C SER A 205 -15.67 -5.92 5.85
N LYS A 206 -16.87 -6.14 5.29
CA LYS A 206 -17.24 -7.39 4.62
C LYS A 206 -16.37 -7.64 3.38
N ALA A 207 -16.15 -6.62 2.55
CA ALA A 207 -15.28 -6.71 1.38
C ALA A 207 -13.83 -7.01 1.73
N TYR A 208 -13.27 -6.36 2.76
CA TYR A 208 -11.92 -6.66 3.28
C TYR A 208 -11.81 -8.10 3.76
N TYR A 209 -12.78 -8.56 4.55
CA TYR A 209 -12.79 -9.91 5.09
C TYR A 209 -12.87 -10.97 3.97
N TYR A 210 -13.77 -10.79 3.01
CA TYR A 210 -13.89 -11.67 1.84
C TYR A 210 -12.65 -11.60 0.94
N GLY A 211 -12.02 -10.44 0.79
CA GLY A 211 -10.76 -10.28 0.07
C GLY A 211 -9.67 -11.21 0.62
N GLY A 212 -9.59 -11.36 1.94
CA GLY A 212 -8.63 -12.27 2.58
C GLY A 212 -8.83 -13.75 2.25
N THR A 213 -10.02 -14.18 1.82
CA THR A 213 -10.31 -15.58 1.49
C THR A 213 -10.22 -15.89 -0.01
N ILE A 214 -10.22 -14.87 -0.88
CA ILE A 214 -10.12 -15.02 -2.33
C ILE A 214 -8.88 -15.85 -2.76
N PRO A 215 -7.66 -15.65 -2.20
CA PRO A 215 -6.50 -16.45 -2.61
C PRO A 215 -6.67 -17.96 -2.43
N ALA A 216 -7.36 -18.39 -1.36
CA ALA A 216 -7.65 -19.80 -1.12
C ALA A 216 -8.62 -20.37 -2.17
N LEU A 217 -9.59 -19.56 -2.62
CA LEU A 217 -10.53 -19.92 -3.67
C LEU A 217 -9.85 -19.97 -5.05
N ILE A 218 -9.04 -18.97 -5.39
CA ILE A 218 -8.26 -18.93 -6.65
C ILE A 218 -7.37 -20.18 -6.78
N LYS A 219 -6.76 -20.64 -5.67
CA LYS A 219 -5.91 -21.84 -5.69
C LYS A 219 -6.65 -23.10 -6.15
N LYS A 220 -7.97 -23.18 -5.95
CA LYS A 220 -8.78 -24.34 -6.31
C LYS A 220 -9.22 -24.34 -7.77
N ASP A 221 -9.70 -23.19 -8.24
CA ASP A 221 -10.13 -22.99 -9.62
C ASP A 221 -9.74 -21.58 -10.08
N PRO A 222 -8.50 -21.39 -10.57
CA PRO A 222 -8.01 -20.07 -10.95
C PRO A 222 -8.87 -19.43 -12.04
N ALA A 223 -9.17 -20.19 -13.10
CA ALA A 223 -9.86 -19.68 -14.29
C ALA A 223 -11.33 -19.34 -13.99
N GLY A 224 -12.07 -20.24 -13.35
CA GLY A 224 -13.49 -19.99 -13.05
C GLY A 224 -13.69 -18.97 -11.92
N THR A 225 -12.79 -18.91 -10.94
CA THR A 225 -12.84 -17.88 -9.89
C THR A 225 -12.56 -16.50 -10.46
N ILE A 226 -11.49 -16.34 -11.25
CA ILE A 226 -11.16 -15.06 -11.89
C ILE A 226 -12.32 -14.63 -12.80
N ARG A 227 -12.79 -15.52 -13.69
CA ARG A 227 -13.91 -15.23 -14.58
C ARG A 227 -15.14 -14.77 -13.79
N ARG A 228 -15.58 -15.49 -12.76
CA ARG A 228 -16.75 -15.13 -11.98
C ARG A 228 -16.61 -13.79 -11.26
N TYR A 229 -15.57 -13.59 -10.46
CA TYR A 229 -15.46 -12.40 -9.63
C TYR A 229 -15.06 -11.16 -10.43
N PHE A 230 -14.33 -11.33 -11.54
CA PHE A 230 -14.06 -10.24 -12.48
C PHE A 230 -15.32 -9.85 -13.25
N SER A 231 -16.07 -10.82 -13.79
CA SER A 231 -17.34 -10.57 -14.47
C SER A 231 -18.39 -9.94 -13.56
N ILE A 232 -18.61 -10.45 -12.35
CA ILE A 232 -19.54 -9.82 -11.39
C ILE A 232 -19.21 -8.33 -11.18
N ARG A 233 -17.91 -7.98 -11.11
CA ARG A 233 -17.48 -6.60 -10.88
C ARG A 233 -17.62 -5.74 -12.12
N LEU A 234 -17.31 -6.24 -13.32
CA LEU A 234 -17.51 -5.49 -14.57
C LEU A 234 -18.99 -5.34 -14.95
N THR A 235 -19.76 -6.42 -14.87
CA THR A 235 -21.20 -6.42 -15.16
C THR A 235 -21.95 -5.49 -14.19
N SER A 236 -21.52 -5.44 -12.92
CA SER A 236 -22.06 -4.46 -11.95
C SER A 236 -21.78 -2.99 -12.31
N LEU A 237 -20.91 -2.71 -13.28
CA LEU A 237 -20.62 -1.34 -13.75
C LEU A 237 -21.31 -1.06 -15.09
N ASN A 238 -21.32 -2.03 -16.01
CA ASN A 238 -21.87 -1.84 -17.36
C ASN A 238 -23.40 -1.75 -17.37
N ASP A 239 -24.10 -2.66 -16.71
CA ASP A 239 -25.58 -2.68 -16.80
C ASP A 239 -26.25 -1.78 -15.77
N VAL A 240 -25.52 -1.40 -14.73
CA VAL A 240 -26.05 -0.61 -13.61
C VAL A 240 -26.15 0.88 -13.95
N TRP A 241 -25.35 1.39 -14.90
CA TRP A 241 -25.50 2.76 -15.40
C TRP A 241 -26.94 2.99 -15.92
N LEU A 242 -27.53 1.99 -16.59
CA LEU A 242 -28.91 2.03 -17.10
C LEU A 242 -29.97 2.01 -15.99
N ALA A 243 -29.59 1.60 -14.78
CA ALA A 243 -30.51 1.48 -13.65
C ALA A 243 -30.60 2.76 -12.79
N PHE A 244 -29.73 3.76 -13.01
CA PHE A 244 -29.67 4.99 -12.21
C PHE A 244 -30.33 6.19 -12.90
N ASN A 245 -31.32 6.79 -12.23
CA ASN A 245 -32.08 7.94 -12.75
C ASN A 245 -31.41 9.30 -12.48
N SER A 246 -30.28 9.35 -11.75
CA SER A 246 -29.56 10.60 -11.44
C SER A 246 -28.05 10.41 -11.51
N LEU A 247 -27.37 11.41 -12.05
CA LEU A 247 -25.90 11.44 -12.17
C LEU A 247 -25.22 11.37 -10.79
N GLY A 248 -25.79 12.04 -9.78
CA GLY A 248 -25.26 12.00 -8.41
C GLY A 248 -25.30 10.60 -7.77
N SER A 249 -26.39 9.84 -7.98
CA SER A 249 -26.48 8.46 -7.48
C SER A 249 -25.52 7.53 -8.21
N MET A 250 -25.29 7.76 -9.50
CA MET A 250 -24.32 7.01 -10.30
C MET A 250 -22.89 7.25 -9.79
N ILE A 251 -22.50 8.52 -9.61
CA ILE A 251 -21.18 8.87 -9.06
C ILE A 251 -21.01 8.23 -7.68
N GLY A 252 -22.01 8.36 -6.81
CA GLY A 252 -21.98 7.76 -5.47
C GLY A 252 -21.82 6.23 -5.49
N PHE A 253 -22.52 5.55 -6.40
CA PHE A 253 -22.38 4.10 -6.58
C PHE A 253 -20.98 3.71 -7.07
N VAL A 254 -20.46 4.39 -8.09
CA VAL A 254 -19.09 4.15 -8.61
C VAL A 254 -18.06 4.38 -7.51
N THR A 255 -18.20 5.46 -6.74
CA THR A 255 -17.33 5.73 -5.59
C THR A 255 -17.41 4.62 -4.54
N MET A 256 -18.61 4.14 -4.19
CA MET A 256 -18.78 2.99 -3.29
C MET A 256 -18.07 1.75 -3.84
N LYS A 257 -18.24 1.42 -5.12
CA LYS A 257 -17.62 0.25 -5.76
C LYS A 257 -16.09 0.35 -5.79
N LEU A 258 -15.54 1.56 -6.00
CA LEU A 258 -14.11 1.81 -5.94
C LEU A 258 -13.56 1.52 -4.53
N PHE A 259 -14.20 2.05 -3.49
CA PHE A 259 -13.79 1.76 -2.11
C PHE A 259 -13.95 0.27 -1.77
N GLU A 260 -15.02 -0.37 -2.24
CA GLU A 260 -15.22 -1.80 -2.06
C GLU A 260 -14.10 -2.61 -2.72
N PHE A 261 -13.70 -2.26 -3.95
CA PHE A 261 -12.59 -2.88 -4.67
C PHE A 261 -11.26 -2.73 -3.92
N ILE A 262 -10.97 -1.52 -3.42
CA ILE A 262 -9.80 -1.25 -2.60
C ILE A 262 -9.82 -2.13 -1.33
N ALA A 263 -10.97 -2.26 -0.67
CA ALA A 263 -11.12 -3.10 0.51
C ALA A 263 -10.84 -4.59 0.19
N TYR A 264 -11.37 -5.11 -0.92
CA TYR A 264 -11.05 -6.47 -1.37
C TYR A 264 -9.55 -6.65 -1.64
N PHE A 265 -8.93 -5.72 -2.35
CA PHE A 265 -7.49 -5.75 -2.67
C PHE A 265 -6.65 -5.74 -1.40
N LEU A 266 -6.98 -4.86 -0.44
CA LEU A 266 -6.38 -4.83 0.89
C LEU A 266 -6.48 -6.17 1.61
N GLY A 267 -7.65 -6.82 1.55
CA GLY A 267 -7.87 -8.16 2.09
C GLY A 267 -6.93 -9.19 1.46
N VAL A 268 -6.91 -9.27 0.13
CA VAL A 268 -6.03 -10.18 -0.65
C VAL A 268 -4.57 -9.94 -0.29
N PHE A 269 -4.12 -8.69 -0.34
CA PHE A 269 -2.75 -8.30 -0.08
C PHE A 269 -2.33 -8.65 1.35
N SER A 270 -3.21 -8.39 2.33
CA SER A 270 -2.94 -8.75 3.73
C SER A 270 -2.76 -10.27 3.92
N HIS A 271 -3.54 -11.09 3.20
CA HIS A 271 -3.44 -12.54 3.28
C HIS A 271 -2.20 -13.09 2.54
N LEU A 272 -1.85 -12.51 1.39
CA LEU A 272 -0.63 -12.90 0.66
C LEU A 272 0.62 -12.53 1.47
N LEU A 273 0.66 -11.34 2.07
CA LEU A 273 1.72 -10.95 2.99
C LEU A 273 1.77 -11.86 4.22
N TYR A 274 0.61 -12.27 4.75
CA TYR A 274 0.55 -13.26 5.82
C TYR A 274 1.20 -14.58 5.40
N ALA A 275 0.78 -15.16 4.27
CA ALA A 275 1.31 -16.42 3.75
C ALA A 275 2.83 -16.32 3.48
N PHE A 276 3.29 -15.18 2.95
CA PHE A 276 4.70 -14.90 2.74
C PHE A 276 5.48 -14.81 4.06
N SER A 277 4.92 -14.14 5.07
CA SER A 277 5.54 -14.01 6.39
C SER A 277 5.65 -15.35 7.13
N GLU A 278 4.67 -16.24 7.01
CA GLU A 278 4.74 -17.59 7.56
C GLU A 278 5.80 -18.42 6.86
N ARG A 279 5.88 -18.33 5.53
CA ARG A 279 6.90 -19.03 4.74
C ARG A 279 8.33 -18.64 5.15
N LEU A 280 8.53 -17.37 5.51
CA LEU A 280 9.82 -16.85 6.00
C LEU A 280 10.01 -16.97 7.52
N ARG A 281 9.06 -17.56 8.26
CA ARG A 281 9.06 -17.67 9.73
C ARG A 281 9.21 -16.34 10.49
N ILE A 282 8.82 -15.21 9.89
CA ILE A 282 8.97 -13.87 10.49
C ILE A 282 7.76 -13.57 11.40
N ARG A 283 7.74 -14.16 12.60
CA ARG A 283 6.65 -13.99 13.60
C ARG A 283 6.38 -12.53 13.99
N THR A 284 7.39 -11.67 13.90
CA THR A 284 7.31 -10.24 14.23
C THR A 284 6.45 -9.45 13.24
N LEU A 285 6.44 -9.81 11.95
CA LEU A 285 5.68 -9.09 10.93
C LEU A 285 4.17 -9.26 11.15
N LYS A 286 3.73 -10.48 11.49
CA LYS A 286 2.33 -10.83 11.80
C LYS A 286 1.74 -9.93 12.88
N ASN A 287 2.44 -9.77 14.01
CA ASN A 287 1.97 -8.95 15.13
C ASN A 287 1.99 -7.44 14.82
N VAL A 288 2.92 -6.98 13.99
CA VAL A 288 3.03 -5.57 13.60
C VAL A 288 1.96 -5.19 12.57
N MET A 289 1.70 -6.04 11.58
CA MET A 289 0.70 -5.78 10.53
C MET A 289 -0.74 -5.89 11.05
N LEU A 290 -1.05 -6.90 11.89
CA LEU A 290 -2.38 -7.05 12.48
C LEU A 290 -2.72 -5.94 13.48
N LYS A 291 -1.72 -5.40 14.21
CA LYS A 291 -1.93 -4.27 15.12
C LYS A 291 -2.07 -2.92 14.42
N ASN A 292 -1.48 -2.73 13.24
CA ASN A 292 -1.35 -1.41 12.62
C ASN A 292 -1.98 -1.32 11.23
N LYS A 293 -3.28 -1.60 11.11
CA LYS A 293 -4.05 -1.41 9.86
C LYS A 293 -3.87 -0.03 9.24
N PHE A 294 -3.71 1.01 10.07
CA PHE A 294 -3.44 2.38 9.64
C PHE A 294 -2.09 2.56 8.93
N VAL A 295 -1.05 1.82 9.32
CA VAL A 295 0.25 1.88 8.64
C VAL A 295 0.11 1.35 7.22
N ILE A 296 -0.55 0.21 7.05
CA ILE A 296 -0.77 -0.39 5.73
C ILE A 296 -1.57 0.56 4.84
N LEU A 297 -2.67 1.11 5.36
CA LEU A 297 -3.50 2.06 4.63
C LEU A 297 -2.68 3.29 4.18
N ASN A 298 -1.89 3.89 5.08
CA ASN A 298 -1.10 5.07 4.76
C ASN A 298 0.01 4.78 3.74
N LEU A 299 0.69 3.63 3.85
CA LEU A 299 1.68 3.21 2.86
C LEU A 299 1.04 2.99 1.50
N LEU A 300 -0.19 2.46 1.44
CA LEU A 300 -0.92 2.31 0.18
C LEU A 300 -1.38 3.63 -0.41
N VAL A 301 -1.71 4.62 0.42
CA VAL A 301 -1.94 6.00 -0.06
C VAL A 301 -0.67 6.55 -0.71
N ILE A 302 0.50 6.39 -0.07
CA ILE A 302 1.80 6.80 -0.65
C ILE A 302 2.07 6.09 -1.98
N VAL A 303 1.81 4.77 -2.05
CA VAL A 303 1.95 4.00 -3.29
C VAL A 303 1.00 4.50 -4.36
N ALA A 304 -0.28 4.71 -4.05
CA ALA A 304 -1.26 5.19 -5.01
C ALA A 304 -0.88 6.55 -5.59
N VAL A 305 -0.45 7.49 -4.74
CA VAL A 305 0.05 8.80 -5.16
C VAL A 305 1.28 8.67 -6.07
N ALA A 306 2.28 7.87 -5.67
CA ALA A 306 3.46 7.62 -6.47
C ALA A 306 3.11 6.99 -7.83
N THR A 307 2.20 6.01 -7.87
CA THR A 307 1.74 5.38 -9.12
C THR A 307 1.03 6.39 -10.03
N VAL A 308 0.21 7.30 -9.49
CA VAL A 308 -0.43 8.35 -10.28
C VAL A 308 0.62 9.27 -10.90
N ILE A 309 1.64 9.67 -10.14
CA ILE A 309 2.74 10.53 -10.63
C ILE A 309 3.53 9.82 -11.72
N PHE A 310 3.90 8.56 -11.48
CA PHE A 310 4.71 7.75 -12.38
C PHE A 310 3.90 7.09 -13.51
N ARG A 311 2.59 7.35 -13.64
CA ARG A 311 1.70 6.58 -14.54
C ARG A 311 2.17 6.60 -15.99
N ASN A 312 2.56 7.76 -16.52
CA ASN A 312 3.04 7.86 -17.89
C ASN A 312 4.39 7.14 -17.99
N PHE A 313 5.32 7.51 -17.11
CA PHE A 313 6.65 6.92 -17.07
C PHE A 313 6.68 5.38 -16.96
N LEU A 314 5.77 4.77 -16.19
CA LEU A 314 5.70 3.32 -15.99
C LEU A 314 4.87 2.59 -17.04
N PHE A 315 3.84 3.22 -17.61
CA PHE A 315 2.87 2.54 -18.49
C PHE A 315 2.94 3.00 -19.95
N THR A 316 3.83 3.92 -20.30
CA THR A 316 4.12 4.35 -21.67
C THR A 316 5.62 4.29 -21.96
N ASP A 317 5.99 4.51 -23.22
CA ASP A 317 7.39 4.60 -23.66
C ASP A 317 8.01 5.98 -23.41
N GLU A 318 7.27 6.91 -22.78
CA GLU A 318 7.73 8.26 -22.48
C GLU A 318 8.81 8.25 -21.38
N TRP A 319 9.73 9.20 -21.50
CA TRP A 319 10.80 9.47 -20.53
C TRP A 319 10.72 10.93 -20.05
N PRO A 320 11.21 11.22 -18.83
CA PRO A 320 11.38 12.59 -18.38
C PRO A 320 12.38 13.31 -19.31
N GLY A 321 12.21 14.62 -19.48
CA GLY A 321 12.90 15.40 -20.52
C GLY A 321 14.40 15.63 -20.28
N GLY A 322 14.96 15.25 -19.13
CA GLY A 322 16.39 15.44 -18.84
C GLY A 322 17.30 14.33 -19.38
N GLY A 323 18.57 14.69 -19.61
CA GLY A 323 19.55 13.85 -20.32
C GLY A 323 20.21 12.74 -19.49
N ASP A 324 20.13 12.81 -18.16
CA ASP A 324 20.90 11.91 -17.27
C ASP A 324 20.45 10.46 -17.33
N VAL A 325 19.18 10.21 -17.69
CA VAL A 325 18.59 8.87 -17.73
C VAL A 325 19.33 7.93 -18.68
N LEU A 326 19.80 8.41 -19.84
CA LEU A 326 20.51 7.58 -20.80
C LEU A 326 21.83 7.06 -20.22
N GLY A 327 22.50 7.89 -19.42
CA GLY A 327 23.69 7.50 -18.68
C GLY A 327 23.40 6.36 -17.69
N PHE A 328 22.28 6.42 -16.97
CA PHE A 328 21.87 5.36 -16.05
C PHE A 328 21.41 4.08 -16.75
N ILE A 329 20.72 4.17 -17.89
CA ILE A 329 20.35 3.01 -18.70
C ILE A 329 21.61 2.30 -19.19
N SER A 330 22.58 3.07 -19.70
CA SER A 330 23.88 2.53 -20.12
C SER A 330 24.59 1.83 -18.96
N ARG A 331 24.68 2.47 -17.78
CA ARG A 331 25.26 1.83 -16.58
C ARG A 331 24.55 0.55 -16.18
N ALA A 332 23.22 0.56 -16.13
CA ALA A 332 22.42 -0.63 -15.79
C ALA A 332 22.71 -1.80 -16.74
N TYR A 333 22.84 -1.52 -18.05
CA TYR A 333 23.23 -2.51 -19.04
C TYR A 333 24.67 -2.99 -18.85
N LEU A 334 25.64 -2.07 -18.78
CA LEU A 334 27.07 -2.38 -18.70
C LEU A 334 27.45 -3.15 -17.42
N TYR A 335 26.88 -2.77 -16.28
CA TYR A 335 27.16 -3.45 -15.01
C TYR A 335 26.30 -4.69 -14.81
N GLY A 336 25.04 -4.66 -15.24
CA GLY A 336 24.10 -5.76 -15.05
C GLY A 336 24.29 -6.92 -16.04
N LYS A 337 24.65 -6.64 -17.30
CA LYS A 337 24.84 -7.66 -18.35
C LYS A 337 26.29 -8.06 -18.53
N ASP A 338 27.16 -7.08 -18.72
CA ASP A 338 28.56 -7.32 -19.08
C ASP A 338 29.44 -7.54 -17.84
N PHE A 339 28.88 -7.45 -16.62
CA PHE A 339 29.59 -7.56 -15.34
C PHE A 339 30.83 -6.66 -15.26
N ARG A 340 30.81 -5.50 -15.93
CA ARG A 340 31.98 -4.61 -16.03
C ARG A 340 32.46 -4.07 -14.69
N TRP A 341 31.64 -4.15 -13.64
CA TRP A 341 32.02 -3.83 -12.27
C TRP A 341 33.11 -4.76 -11.68
N LEU A 342 33.31 -5.96 -12.26
CA LEU A 342 34.42 -6.85 -11.90
C LEU A 342 35.78 -6.38 -12.44
N LEU A 343 35.76 -5.49 -13.44
CA LEU A 343 36.96 -4.90 -14.02
C LEU A 343 37.40 -3.74 -13.13
N MET A 344 38.25 -4.04 -12.16
CA MET A 344 38.84 -2.99 -11.32
C MET A 344 39.63 -2.00 -12.22
N TRP A 345 39.55 -0.70 -11.90
CA TRP A 345 40.43 0.34 -12.49
C TRP A 345 40.20 0.66 -13.96
N ARG A 346 38.96 0.55 -14.43
CA ARG A 346 38.62 0.91 -15.81
C ARG A 346 38.68 2.43 -16.02
N PRO A 347 39.33 2.95 -17.06
CA PRO A 347 39.24 4.36 -17.39
C PRO A 347 37.83 4.72 -17.88
N TYR A 348 37.21 5.69 -17.21
CA TYR A 348 36.08 6.51 -17.62
C TYR A 348 36.59 7.75 -18.38
N SER A 349 35.70 8.53 -18.99
CA SER A 349 36.02 9.75 -19.75
C SER A 349 37.14 10.57 -19.10
N PHE A 350 38.10 11.02 -19.91
CA PHE A 350 39.28 11.79 -19.49
C PHE A 350 40.25 11.06 -18.54
N GLY A 351 40.24 9.72 -18.52
CA GLY A 351 41.23 8.94 -17.77
C GLY A 351 40.94 8.83 -16.27
N PHE A 352 39.78 9.30 -15.79
CA PHE A 352 39.29 8.99 -14.44
C PHE A 352 38.97 7.51 -14.30
N VAL A 353 39.02 6.94 -13.10
CA VAL A 353 38.53 5.57 -12.89
C VAL A 353 36.99 5.57 -12.90
N GLU A 354 36.37 4.67 -13.66
CA GLU A 354 34.93 4.41 -13.67
C GLU A 354 34.53 3.91 -12.29
N GLY A 355 34.03 4.82 -11.46
CA GLY A 355 33.60 4.54 -10.10
C GLY A 355 32.31 3.72 -10.09
N ILE A 356 32.32 2.60 -9.37
CA ILE A 356 31.11 1.85 -9.03
C ILE A 356 30.54 2.46 -7.75
N ASN A 357 29.34 3.01 -7.84
CA ASN A 357 28.61 3.54 -6.71
C ASN A 357 27.81 2.41 -6.05
N PHE A 358 27.53 2.51 -4.74
CA PHE A 358 26.69 1.49 -4.10
C PHE A 358 25.28 1.39 -4.73
N MET A 359 24.78 2.49 -5.30
CA MET A 359 23.55 2.52 -6.08
C MET A 359 23.55 1.54 -7.26
N ASP A 360 24.70 1.33 -7.92
CA ASP A 360 24.82 0.46 -9.08
C ASP A 360 24.50 -1.01 -8.74
N PHE A 361 24.77 -1.45 -7.51
CA PHE A 361 24.38 -2.79 -7.05
C PHE A 361 22.85 -2.97 -7.04
N PHE A 362 22.09 -1.92 -6.72
CA PHE A 362 20.62 -1.97 -6.80
C PHE A 362 20.15 -2.04 -8.26
N LEU A 363 20.78 -1.26 -9.15
CA LEU A 363 20.50 -1.32 -10.59
C LEU A 363 20.82 -2.72 -11.16
N MET A 364 21.94 -3.32 -10.79
CA MET A 364 22.32 -4.66 -11.21
C MET A 364 21.35 -5.74 -10.70
N LEU A 365 20.93 -5.63 -9.43
CA LEU A 365 19.94 -6.53 -8.86
C LEU A 365 18.62 -6.46 -9.63
N LEU A 366 18.13 -5.25 -9.91
CA LEU A 366 16.93 -5.03 -10.71
C LEU A 366 17.12 -5.53 -12.16
N TYR A 367 18.28 -5.31 -12.77
CA TYR A 367 18.59 -5.81 -14.11
C TYR A 367 18.57 -7.35 -14.16
N SER A 368 19.01 -8.03 -13.11
CA SER A 368 18.94 -9.50 -13.05
C SER A 368 17.51 -10.05 -13.16
N ILE A 369 16.52 -9.25 -12.73
CA ILE A 369 15.09 -9.57 -12.76
C ILE A 369 14.50 -9.21 -14.11
N PHE A 370 14.69 -7.97 -14.57
CA PHE A 370 14.02 -7.47 -15.77
C PHE A 370 14.72 -7.81 -17.07
N ARG A 371 16.05 -7.99 -17.04
CA ARG A 371 16.91 -8.18 -18.22
C ARG A 371 16.78 -7.10 -19.29
N ASP A 372 16.24 -5.95 -18.90
CA ASP A 372 16.03 -4.78 -19.73
C ASP A 372 16.51 -3.55 -18.94
N PRO A 373 17.46 -2.76 -19.46
CA PRO A 373 18.06 -1.65 -18.71
C PRO A 373 17.12 -0.46 -18.58
N SER A 374 16.17 -0.28 -19.51
CA SER A 374 15.14 0.75 -19.45
C SER A 374 14.19 0.48 -18.28
N TRP A 375 13.59 -0.72 -18.23
CA TRP A 375 12.72 -1.15 -17.13
C TRP A 375 13.44 -1.18 -15.77
N THR A 376 14.73 -1.48 -15.78
CA THR A 376 15.59 -1.43 -14.59
C THR A 376 15.62 -0.02 -14.01
N VAL A 377 15.94 0.99 -14.83
CA VAL A 377 16.01 2.39 -14.39
C VAL A 377 14.62 2.93 -14.03
N LYS A 378 13.58 2.61 -14.82
CA LYS A 378 12.19 3.00 -14.50
C LYS A 378 11.76 2.50 -13.13
N THR A 379 11.99 1.22 -12.88
CA THR A 379 11.66 0.59 -11.60
C THR A 379 12.50 1.17 -10.47
N PHE A 380 13.79 1.41 -10.71
CA PHE A 380 14.69 1.98 -9.72
C PHE A 380 14.26 3.39 -9.28
N MET A 381 13.91 4.26 -10.23
CA MET A 381 13.41 5.61 -9.93
C MET A 381 12.08 5.55 -9.15
N PHE A 382 11.15 4.67 -9.56
CA PHE A 382 9.88 4.49 -8.86
C PHE A 382 10.08 3.98 -7.42
N LEU A 383 10.94 2.99 -7.23
CA LEU A 383 11.26 2.46 -5.91
C LEU A 383 11.99 3.47 -5.03
N SER A 384 12.86 4.30 -5.61
CA SER A 384 13.53 5.40 -4.91
C SER A 384 12.51 6.43 -4.43
N TYR A 385 11.57 6.81 -5.29
CA TYR A 385 10.48 7.73 -4.93
C TYR A 385 9.56 7.16 -3.82
N LEU A 386 9.19 5.87 -3.91
CA LEU A 386 8.46 5.20 -2.84
C LEU A 386 9.25 5.17 -1.53
N THR A 387 10.55 4.91 -1.62
CA THR A 387 11.45 4.88 -0.47
C THR A 387 11.50 6.25 0.21
N ALA A 388 11.48 7.36 -0.54
CA ALA A 388 11.39 8.71 0.01
C ALA A 388 10.11 8.90 0.85
N GLY A 389 8.96 8.49 0.32
CA GLY A 389 7.69 8.57 1.03
C GLY A 389 7.67 7.70 2.30
N PHE A 390 8.16 6.46 2.20
CA PHE A 390 8.20 5.52 3.31
C PHE A 390 9.21 5.92 4.39
N SER A 391 10.40 6.37 4.00
CA SER A 391 11.44 6.79 4.94
C SER A 391 10.99 8.01 5.73
N MET A 392 10.38 9.00 5.07
CA MET A 392 9.79 10.15 5.75
C MET A 392 8.61 9.75 6.66
N TYR A 393 7.79 8.78 6.24
CA TYR A 393 6.67 8.30 7.07
C TYR A 393 7.18 7.74 8.39
N ILE A 394 8.19 6.87 8.31
CA ILE A 394 8.80 6.23 9.48
C ILE A 394 9.51 7.28 10.33
N PHE A 395 10.20 8.23 9.72
CA PHE A 395 10.88 9.33 10.40
C PHE A 395 9.89 10.18 11.20
N ALA A 396 8.83 10.66 10.57
CA ALA A 396 7.79 11.46 11.19
C ALA A 396 7.04 10.66 12.28
N TYR A 397 6.71 9.40 12.02
CA TYR A 397 5.99 8.56 12.99
C TYR A 397 6.82 8.30 14.26
N ARG A 398 8.14 8.11 14.11
CA ARG A 398 9.03 7.90 15.25
C ARG A 398 9.03 9.08 16.23
N HIS A 399 8.91 10.30 15.72
CA HIS A 399 8.91 11.53 16.52
C HIS A 399 7.51 11.97 16.96
N THR A 400 6.50 11.83 16.10
CA THR A 400 5.15 12.32 16.38
C THR A 400 4.29 11.29 17.10
N ARG A 401 4.48 9.99 16.80
CA ARG A 401 3.58 8.88 17.15
C ARG A 401 2.16 9.02 16.60
N VAL A 402 1.96 9.87 15.59
CA VAL A 402 0.64 10.15 14.99
C VAL A 402 0.67 9.77 13.52
N HIS A 403 -0.19 8.83 13.12
CA HIS A 403 -0.26 8.32 11.75
C HIS A 403 -0.65 9.40 10.73
N ALA A 404 -1.61 10.26 11.04
CA ALA A 404 -2.03 11.35 10.16
C ALA A 404 -0.90 12.35 9.89
N ALA A 405 -0.19 12.78 10.95
CA ALA A 405 0.96 13.67 10.81
C ALA A 405 2.10 13.03 10.00
N SER A 406 2.27 11.70 10.13
CA SER A 406 3.29 10.97 9.40
C SER A 406 2.97 10.84 7.92
N LEU A 407 1.69 10.57 7.58
CA LEU A 407 1.22 10.57 6.20
C LEU A 407 1.36 11.97 5.59
N ALA A 408 0.95 13.02 6.31
CA ALA A 408 1.09 14.39 5.85
C ALA A 408 2.55 14.77 5.57
N ALA A 409 3.47 14.42 6.49
CA ALA A 409 4.90 14.64 6.29
C ALA A 409 5.44 13.90 5.05
N SER A 410 5.05 12.64 4.84
CA SER A 410 5.41 11.90 3.63
C SER A 410 4.87 12.54 2.36
N LEU A 411 3.61 12.97 2.35
CA LEU A 411 3.01 13.59 1.18
C LEU A 411 3.69 14.93 0.87
N VAL A 412 3.95 15.78 1.86
CA VAL A 412 4.72 17.01 1.67
C VAL A 412 6.12 16.71 1.14
N TYR A 413 6.77 15.67 1.66
CA TYR A 413 8.12 15.29 1.25
C TYR A 413 8.19 14.75 -0.18
N ILE A 414 7.19 14.02 -0.66
CA ILE A 414 7.22 13.49 -2.04
C ILE A 414 6.58 14.44 -3.05
N LEU A 415 5.64 15.29 -2.63
CA LEU A 415 4.92 16.21 -3.51
C LEU A 415 5.55 17.61 -3.60
N ASN A 416 6.74 17.80 -3.05
CA ASN A 416 7.41 19.10 -3.14
C ASN A 416 7.92 19.35 -4.57
N GLN A 417 7.92 20.63 -4.96
CA GLN A 417 8.28 21.08 -6.30
C GLN A 417 9.71 20.67 -6.70
N TRP A 418 10.66 20.73 -5.77
CA TRP A 418 12.05 20.39 -6.06
C TRP A 418 12.19 18.93 -6.48
N LEU A 419 11.60 17.99 -5.75
CA LEU A 419 11.66 16.57 -6.11
C LEU A 419 10.99 16.31 -7.46
N PHE A 420 9.92 17.02 -7.79
CA PHE A 420 9.31 16.92 -9.12
C PHE A 420 10.23 17.41 -10.23
N SER A 421 10.92 18.55 -10.06
CA SER A 421 11.92 19.03 -11.04
C SER A 421 13.02 17.98 -11.25
N GLN A 422 13.58 17.44 -10.17
CA GLN A 422 14.61 16.42 -10.23
C GLN A 422 14.11 15.12 -10.88
N LEU A 423 12.83 14.78 -10.70
CA LEU A 423 12.20 13.64 -11.35
C LEU A 423 11.99 13.91 -12.86
N THR A 424 11.56 15.11 -13.24
CA THR A 424 11.32 15.49 -14.64
C THR A 424 12.62 15.67 -15.44
N GLU A 425 13.71 16.04 -14.76
CA GLU A 425 15.08 16.10 -15.30
C GLU A 425 15.79 14.74 -15.19
N ALA A 426 15.16 13.77 -14.54
CA ALA A 426 15.65 12.40 -14.42
C ALA A 426 17.02 12.28 -13.71
N HIS A 427 17.27 13.14 -12.71
CA HIS A 427 18.45 13.09 -11.85
C HIS A 427 18.36 11.91 -10.86
N VAL A 428 18.62 10.70 -11.35
CA VAL A 428 18.40 9.43 -10.65
C VAL A 428 19.15 9.35 -9.32
N ASP A 429 20.41 9.78 -9.30
CA ASP A 429 21.27 9.79 -8.12
C ASP A 429 20.81 10.80 -7.07
N ILE A 430 20.34 11.99 -7.48
CA ILE A 430 19.73 12.98 -6.57
C ILE A 430 18.44 12.45 -5.96
N VAL A 431 17.54 11.86 -6.78
CA VAL A 431 16.29 11.26 -6.29
C VAL A 431 16.55 10.12 -5.31
N PHE A 432 17.54 9.26 -5.60
CA PHE A 432 17.95 8.18 -4.69
C PHE A 432 18.55 8.73 -3.38
N SER A 433 19.39 9.76 -3.47
CA SER A 433 19.97 10.44 -2.32
C SER A 433 18.89 11.02 -1.41
N TYR A 434 17.94 11.73 -2.00
CA TYR A 434 16.78 12.31 -1.31
C TYR A 434 15.94 11.24 -0.59
N ALA A 435 15.78 10.06 -1.20
CA ALA A 435 15.00 8.97 -0.61
C ALA A 435 15.60 8.43 0.70
N LEU A 436 16.93 8.44 0.80
CA LEU A 436 17.68 7.89 1.93
C LEU A 436 17.89 8.89 3.07
N ALA A 437 17.74 10.20 2.81
CA ALA A 437 18.03 11.23 3.80
C ALA A 437 17.26 11.07 5.13
N PRO A 438 15.95 10.75 5.18
CA PRO A 438 15.28 10.54 6.46
C PRO A 438 15.83 9.33 7.24
N LEU A 439 16.29 8.28 6.54
CA LEU A 439 16.86 7.09 7.17
C LEU A 439 18.16 7.39 7.91
N ILE A 440 19.05 8.23 7.35
CA ILE A 440 20.32 8.56 8.00
C ILE A 440 20.07 9.24 9.36
N PHE A 441 19.10 10.15 9.46
CA PHE A 441 18.74 10.76 10.75
C PHE A 441 18.15 9.75 11.74
N ILE A 442 17.33 8.79 11.28
CA ILE A 442 16.76 7.74 12.15
C ILE A 442 17.88 6.89 12.76
N VAL A 443 18.80 6.42 11.92
CA VAL A 443 19.85 5.49 12.33
C VAL A 443 20.90 6.23 13.17
N LEU A 444 21.27 7.46 12.80
CA LEU A 444 22.17 8.31 13.59
C LEU A 444 21.59 8.56 14.98
N ASN A 445 20.33 8.99 15.06
CA ASN A 445 19.67 9.23 16.33
C ASN A 445 19.65 7.96 17.20
N LYS A 446 19.39 6.80 16.60
CA LYS A 446 19.36 5.52 17.33
C LYS A 446 20.75 5.15 17.84
N ALA A 447 21.79 5.26 17.02
CA ALA A 447 23.16 4.96 17.42
C ALA A 447 23.64 5.90 18.53
N LEU A 448 23.33 7.20 18.44
CA LEU A 448 23.62 8.18 19.48
C LEU A 448 22.79 7.95 20.75
N GLN A 449 21.59 7.39 20.67
CA GLN A 449 20.80 7.05 21.87
C GLN A 449 21.34 5.80 22.57
N THR A 450 21.69 4.74 21.82
CA THR A 450 21.98 3.43 22.42
C THR A 450 23.47 3.17 22.65
N GLY A 451 24.36 3.72 21.80
CA GLY A 451 25.79 3.43 21.80
C GLY A 451 26.14 1.95 21.58
N LYS A 452 25.18 1.14 21.10
CA LYS A 452 25.34 -0.32 20.88
C LYS A 452 25.99 -0.58 19.53
N LEU A 453 26.88 -1.58 19.48
CA LEU A 453 27.63 -1.94 18.27
C LEU A 453 26.71 -2.23 17.07
N ARG A 454 25.60 -2.94 17.27
CA ARG A 454 24.61 -3.21 16.21
C ARG A 454 24.05 -1.94 15.55
N ASP A 455 23.74 -0.91 16.35
CA ASP A 455 23.19 0.33 15.83
C ASP A 455 24.27 1.19 15.17
N ILE A 456 25.52 1.12 15.66
CA ILE A 456 26.70 1.75 15.04
C ILE A 456 27.03 1.10 13.70
N LEU A 457 26.99 -0.24 13.60
CA LEU A 457 27.19 -0.96 12.34
C LEU A 457 26.15 -0.55 11.30
N LEU A 458 24.87 -0.46 11.71
CA LEU A 458 23.80 0.00 10.82
C LEU A 458 24.01 1.45 10.37
N LEU A 459 24.44 2.34 11.28
CA LEU A 459 24.79 3.72 10.94
C LEU A 459 25.92 3.77 9.92
N SER A 460 26.99 3.01 10.17
CA SER A 460 28.19 2.99 9.34
C SER A 460 27.86 2.48 7.93
N LEU A 461 27.09 1.40 7.81
CA LEU A 461 26.61 0.91 6.52
C LEU A 461 25.76 1.96 5.78
N THR A 462 24.88 2.66 6.52
CA THR A 462 24.03 3.71 5.96
C THR A 462 24.86 4.91 5.47
N ILE A 463 25.87 5.33 6.25
CA ILE A 463 26.78 6.41 5.88
C ILE A 463 27.67 6.00 4.71
N SER A 464 28.12 4.75 4.63
CA SER A 464 28.89 4.26 3.47
C SER A 464 28.06 4.26 2.19
N LEU A 465 26.81 3.78 2.27
CA LEU A 465 25.85 3.89 1.16
C LEU A 465 25.68 5.35 0.73
N PHE A 466 25.55 6.25 1.70
CA PHE A 466 25.44 7.69 1.48
C PHE A 466 26.71 8.25 0.80
N ALA A 467 27.88 8.06 1.38
CA ALA A 467 29.15 8.64 0.92
C ALA A 467 29.55 8.20 -0.49
N THR A 468 29.10 7.03 -0.93
CA THR A 468 29.45 6.44 -2.22
C THR A 468 28.35 6.56 -3.27
N SER A 469 27.11 6.84 -2.87
CA SER A 469 25.97 6.92 -3.81
C SER A 469 25.39 8.32 -3.92
N PHE A 470 25.76 9.24 -3.02
CA PHE A 470 25.18 10.57 -3.03
C PHE A 470 25.80 11.44 -4.09
N HIS A 471 24.94 12.23 -4.72
CA HIS A 471 25.40 13.39 -5.45
C HIS A 471 26.17 14.31 -4.48
N PRO A 472 27.35 14.84 -4.84
CA PRO A 472 28.18 15.65 -3.94
C PRO A 472 27.43 16.83 -3.29
N GLU A 473 26.48 17.42 -4.01
CA GLU A 473 25.60 18.48 -3.47
C GLU A 473 24.83 18.01 -2.24
N CYS A 474 24.18 16.85 -2.33
CA CYS A 474 23.41 16.28 -1.23
C CYS A 474 24.30 16.00 -0.01
N ILE A 475 25.57 15.64 -0.21
CA ILE A 475 26.52 15.40 0.89
C ILE A 475 26.74 16.67 1.70
N VAL A 476 26.97 17.80 1.04
CA VAL A 476 27.19 19.10 1.72
C VAL A 476 25.92 19.52 2.45
N ILE A 477 24.76 19.47 1.78
CA ILE A 477 23.47 19.88 2.35
C ILE A 477 23.15 19.06 3.59
N TYR A 478 23.02 17.74 3.45
CA TYR A 478 22.63 16.90 4.58
C TYR A 478 23.73 16.84 5.64
N GLY A 479 25.01 16.96 5.25
CA GLY A 479 26.14 17.07 6.16
C GLY A 479 25.98 18.23 7.15
N VAL A 480 25.62 19.42 6.66
CA VAL A 480 25.35 20.60 7.51
C VAL A 480 24.24 20.30 8.52
N PHE A 481 23.11 19.72 8.07
CA PHE A 481 22.00 19.41 8.96
C PHE A 481 22.28 18.23 9.92
N LEU A 482 23.12 17.28 9.54
CA LEU A 482 23.58 16.19 10.41
C LEU A 482 24.52 16.71 11.50
N ILE A 483 25.43 17.64 11.18
CA ILE A 483 26.27 18.33 12.16
C ILE A 483 25.38 19.10 13.14
N LEU A 484 24.44 19.90 12.62
CA LEU A 484 23.49 20.63 13.45
C LEU A 484 22.71 19.69 14.37
N PHE A 485 22.24 18.55 13.86
CA PHE A 485 21.54 17.53 14.63
C PHE A 485 22.39 16.97 15.77
N VAL A 486 23.67 16.68 15.51
CA VAL A 486 24.63 16.22 16.53
C VAL A 486 24.86 17.28 17.59
N VAL A 487 25.04 18.55 17.20
CA VAL A 487 25.21 19.67 18.14
C VAL A 487 24.00 19.75 19.07
N PHE A 488 22.77 19.69 18.55
CA PHE A 488 21.57 19.63 19.37
C PHE A 488 21.48 18.38 20.25
N PHE A 489 21.92 17.23 19.74
CA PHE A 489 21.97 16.01 20.54
C PHE A 489 22.88 16.16 21.76
N ILE A 490 24.05 16.77 21.61
CA ILE A 490 25.05 16.93 22.68
C ILE A 490 24.65 18.05 23.64
N LEU A 491 24.38 19.24 23.12
CA LEU A 491 24.21 20.46 23.93
C LEU A 491 22.84 20.57 24.57
N TYR A 492 21.77 20.07 23.93
CA TYR A 492 20.43 20.27 24.48
C TYR A 492 20.24 19.50 25.81
N PRO A 493 19.81 20.17 26.89
CA PRO A 493 19.65 19.54 28.19
C PRO A 493 18.64 18.38 28.18
N THR A 494 18.98 17.26 28.81
CA THR A 494 18.04 16.15 29.04
C THR A 494 17.96 15.85 30.53
N LYS A 495 16.81 15.31 30.98
CA LYS A 495 16.60 14.96 32.39
C LYS A 495 17.45 13.78 32.86
N THR A 496 17.91 12.94 31.93
CA THR A 496 18.46 11.61 32.22
C THR A 496 19.97 11.51 32.02
N GLU A 497 20.57 12.41 31.24
CA GLU A 497 21.98 12.31 30.84
C GLU A 497 22.65 13.67 30.96
N THR A 498 23.93 13.68 31.36
CA THR A 498 24.75 14.90 31.35
C THR A 498 25.34 15.14 29.96
N VAL A 499 25.74 16.38 29.67
CA VAL A 499 26.43 16.75 28.42
C VAL A 499 27.67 15.87 28.20
N LYS A 500 28.45 15.62 29.27
CA LYS A 500 29.64 14.77 29.22
C LYS A 500 29.34 13.35 28.73
N ILE A 501 28.27 12.72 29.24
CA ILE A 501 27.88 11.37 28.82
C ILE A 501 27.49 11.36 27.34
N ARG A 502 26.71 12.35 26.90
CA ARG A 502 26.30 12.46 25.49
C ARG A 502 27.48 12.71 24.56
N PHE A 503 28.43 13.53 24.98
CA PHE A 503 29.66 13.81 24.24
C PHE A 503 30.55 12.56 24.10
N LEU A 504 30.79 11.84 25.20
CA LEU A 504 31.57 10.58 25.17
C LEU A 504 30.90 9.53 24.27
N ARG A 505 29.56 9.47 24.29
CA ARG A 505 28.82 8.55 23.42
C ARG A 505 28.91 8.97 21.96
N PHE A 506 28.79 10.25 21.65
CA PHE A 506 29.05 10.78 20.32
C PHE A 506 30.46 10.38 19.84
N LEU A 507 31.49 10.60 20.65
CA LEU A 507 32.86 10.25 20.30
C LEU A 507 33.01 8.75 19.96
N LYS A 508 32.43 7.87 20.80
CA LYS A 508 32.42 6.42 20.54
C LYS A 508 31.74 6.07 19.22
N VAL A 509 30.55 6.63 18.97
CA VAL A 509 29.78 6.35 17.75
C VAL A 509 30.55 6.86 16.53
N SER A 510 31.07 8.08 16.56
CA SER A 510 31.77 8.71 15.45
C SER A 510 33.08 8.02 15.10
N LEU A 511 33.91 7.67 16.10
CA LEU A 511 35.18 6.98 15.85
C LEU A 511 34.97 5.59 15.23
N LEU A 512 34.05 4.81 15.80
CA LEU A 512 33.75 3.48 15.27
C LEU A 512 33.11 3.56 13.88
N SER A 513 32.20 4.52 13.67
CA SER A 513 31.59 4.72 12.35
C SER A 513 32.59 5.21 11.32
N ALA A 514 33.52 6.10 11.66
CA ALA A 514 34.56 6.55 10.73
C ALA A 514 35.44 5.38 10.27
N LEU A 515 35.89 4.52 11.20
CA LEU A 515 36.68 3.33 10.87
C LEU A 515 35.89 2.37 9.97
N LEU A 516 34.64 2.07 10.31
CA LEU A 516 33.81 1.15 9.55
C LEU A 516 33.45 1.70 8.17
N VAL A 517 33.15 3.00 8.06
CA VAL A 517 32.87 3.65 6.79
C VAL A 517 34.09 3.61 5.90
N PHE A 518 35.28 3.90 6.45
CA PHE A 518 36.54 3.76 5.72
C PHE A 518 36.72 2.34 5.18
N LEU A 519 36.47 1.30 6.00
CA LEU A 519 36.59 -0.09 5.59
C LEU A 519 35.58 -0.47 4.50
N PHE A 520 34.31 -0.07 4.64
CA PHE A 520 33.27 -0.35 3.65
C PHE A 520 33.47 0.41 2.34
N SER A 521 34.12 1.57 2.38
CA SER A 521 34.42 2.41 1.23
C SER A 521 35.88 2.30 0.78
N ALA A 522 36.64 1.33 1.30
CA ALA A 522 38.08 1.22 1.11
C ALA A 522 38.46 1.07 -0.37
N PHE A 523 37.65 0.33 -1.14
CA PHE A 523 37.84 0.14 -2.58
C PHE A 523 37.77 1.46 -3.38
N PHE A 524 37.13 2.50 -2.85
CA PHE A 524 37.06 3.84 -3.43
C PHE A 524 38.12 4.78 -2.81
N LEU A 525 38.27 4.73 -1.48
CA LEU A 525 39.11 5.66 -0.73
C LEU A 525 40.61 5.37 -0.82
N ILE A 526 41.03 4.09 -0.78
CA ILE A 526 42.45 3.72 -0.87
C ILE A 526 43.10 4.22 -2.17
N PRO A 527 42.50 4.00 -3.37
CA PRO A 527 42.99 4.58 -4.62
C PRO A 527 43.26 6.09 -4.54
N PHE A 528 42.31 6.82 -3.99
CA PHE A 528 42.35 8.27 -3.84
C PHE A 528 43.48 8.70 -2.90
N PHE A 529 43.58 8.09 -1.71
CA PHE A 529 44.63 8.40 -0.74
C PHE A 529 46.03 8.01 -1.22
N MET A 530 46.14 6.93 -1.99
CA MET A 530 47.41 6.48 -2.57
C MET A 530 47.78 7.25 -3.84
N ASN A 531 46.96 8.22 -4.27
CA ASN A 531 47.14 9.02 -5.49
C ASN A 531 47.43 8.15 -6.72
N ILE A 532 46.74 7.00 -6.84
CA ILE A 532 46.95 6.06 -7.93
C ILE A 532 46.49 6.72 -9.22
N ARG A 533 47.44 6.97 -10.13
CA ARG A 533 47.17 7.58 -11.44
C ARG A 533 46.71 6.53 -12.44
N SER A 534 45.79 6.90 -13.31
CA SER A 534 45.41 6.06 -14.45
C SER A 534 46.63 5.89 -15.38
N PRO A 535 46.92 4.65 -15.85
CA PRO A 535 48.08 4.38 -16.71
C PRO A 535 48.03 5.11 -18.06
N TYR A 536 46.89 5.70 -18.43
CA TYR A 536 46.69 6.43 -19.69
C TYR A 536 46.63 7.96 -19.52
N PHE A 537 46.88 8.48 -18.31
CA PHE A 537 46.86 9.93 -18.07
C PHE A 537 48.20 10.54 -18.49
N HIS A 538 48.21 11.30 -19.59
CA HIS A 538 49.41 12.04 -19.98
C HIS A 538 49.65 13.17 -18.97
N PRO A 539 50.88 13.36 -18.43
CA PRO A 539 51.15 14.39 -17.43
C PRO A 539 50.87 15.82 -17.91
N SER A 540 50.83 16.03 -19.23
CA SER A 540 50.51 17.32 -19.84
C SER A 540 49.02 17.54 -20.11
N TYR A 541 48.14 16.62 -19.69
CA TYR A 541 46.70 16.84 -19.79
C TYR A 541 46.29 17.83 -18.69
N GLU A 542 46.45 19.12 -18.99
CA GLU A 542 45.95 20.22 -18.20
C GLU A 542 44.54 20.55 -18.67
N TYR A 543 43.60 20.75 -17.74
CA TYR A 543 42.30 21.31 -18.09
C TYR A 543 42.56 22.74 -18.56
N PRO A 544 42.20 23.13 -19.79
CA PRO A 544 42.21 24.54 -20.13
C PRO A 544 41.18 25.19 -19.21
N LEU A 545 41.67 26.00 -18.26
CA LEU A 545 40.85 26.88 -17.44
C LEU A 545 40.07 27.89 -18.30
N GLU A 546 40.34 27.94 -19.60
CA GLU A 546 39.78 28.85 -20.59
C GLU A 546 38.28 28.65 -20.87
N ASP A 547 37.69 27.48 -20.51
CA ASP A 547 36.22 27.29 -20.51
C ASP A 547 35.55 27.78 -19.21
N ALA A 548 36.34 28.21 -18.22
CA ALA A 548 35.89 28.98 -17.08
C ALA A 548 36.29 30.44 -17.31
N ASP A 549 35.31 31.27 -17.67
CA ASP A 549 35.48 32.72 -17.77
C ASP A 549 36.33 33.23 -16.56
N PRO A 550 37.42 34.00 -16.75
CA PRO A 550 38.52 34.18 -15.79
C PRO A 550 38.16 34.73 -14.40
N CYS A 551 36.89 35.02 -14.17
CA CYS A 551 36.34 35.58 -12.94
C CYS A 551 35.52 34.57 -12.10
N SER A 552 35.43 33.28 -12.48
CA SER A 552 34.37 32.41 -11.93
C SER A 552 34.75 31.47 -10.78
N TYR A 553 36.03 31.09 -10.58
CA TYR A 553 36.39 30.14 -9.50
C TYR A 553 37.74 30.43 -8.84
N SER A 554 37.78 30.39 -7.51
CA SER A 554 38.98 30.70 -6.71
C SER A 554 39.96 29.53 -6.53
N ASN A 555 39.53 28.27 -6.72
CA ASN A 555 40.40 27.10 -6.64
C ASN A 555 39.85 25.88 -7.41
N ILE A 556 40.69 24.85 -7.56
CA ILE A 556 40.37 23.61 -8.29
C ILE A 556 39.19 22.85 -7.64
N THR A 557 39.05 22.94 -6.32
CA THR A 557 37.96 22.29 -5.59
C THR A 557 36.63 22.97 -5.87
N ASP A 558 36.59 24.31 -6.00
CA ASP A 558 35.42 25.07 -6.43
C ASP A 558 35.00 24.64 -7.83
N ALA A 559 35.94 24.56 -8.78
CA ALA A 559 35.67 24.08 -10.14
C ALA A 559 35.10 22.64 -10.19
N PHE A 560 35.60 21.73 -9.35
CA PHE A 560 35.09 20.35 -9.27
C PHE A 560 33.75 20.23 -8.53
N THR A 561 33.50 21.06 -7.50
CA THR A 561 32.19 21.09 -6.82
C THR A 561 31.10 21.79 -7.63
N LEU A 562 31.47 22.62 -8.61
CA LEU A 562 30.56 23.48 -9.38
C LEU A 562 30.40 23.04 -10.83
N ARG A 563 30.71 21.77 -11.16
CA ARG A 563 30.60 21.13 -12.50
C ARG A 563 29.83 22.00 -13.49
N ALA A 564 30.57 22.72 -14.33
CA ALA A 564 30.12 23.34 -15.57
C ALA A 564 28.68 23.89 -15.52
N VAL A 565 28.56 25.16 -15.12
CA VAL A 565 27.54 26.11 -15.60
C VAL A 565 26.37 25.44 -16.33
N GLU A 566 25.29 25.16 -15.60
CA GLU A 566 23.94 25.02 -16.15
C GLU A 566 23.56 26.35 -16.84
N SER A 567 24.14 26.60 -18.01
CA SER A 567 23.59 27.49 -19.03
C SER A 567 23.38 26.66 -20.29
N TRP A 568 22.58 25.61 -20.19
CA TRP A 568 22.06 24.91 -21.35
C TRP A 568 20.57 25.21 -21.39
N GLY A 569 20.21 25.98 -22.42
CA GLY A 569 19.02 26.81 -22.48
C GLY A 569 17.69 26.08 -22.32
N TYR A 570 16.86 26.58 -21.41
CA TYR A 570 15.43 26.66 -21.64
C TYR A 570 15.14 27.97 -22.39
N VAL A 571 15.44 27.99 -23.70
CA VAL A 571 15.15 29.15 -24.59
C VAL A 571 13.65 29.26 -24.90
N ASN A 572 12.86 28.27 -24.55
CA ASN A 572 11.40 28.38 -24.57
C ASN A 572 10.88 28.40 -23.13
N ILE A 573 10.35 29.56 -22.73
CA ILE A 573 9.32 29.62 -21.70
C ILE A 573 8.14 28.85 -22.29
N LEU A 574 8.08 27.55 -22.03
CA LEU A 574 6.84 26.80 -22.22
C LEU A 574 5.85 27.43 -21.25
N ASP A 575 4.77 27.96 -21.80
CA ASP A 575 3.64 28.43 -21.00
C ASP A 575 2.94 27.19 -20.42
N VAL A 576 3.50 26.66 -19.32
CA VAL A 576 2.99 25.46 -18.63
C VAL A 576 1.72 25.79 -17.82
N TYR A 577 1.22 27.04 -17.87
CA TYR A 577 -0.09 27.41 -17.33
C TYR A 577 -1.22 26.88 -18.21
N SER A 578 -1.22 25.58 -18.55
CA SER A 578 -2.41 24.93 -19.10
C SER A 578 -3.38 24.61 -17.95
N GLN A 579 -4.26 25.57 -17.69
CA GLN A 579 -5.67 25.40 -17.32
C GLN A 579 -6.08 24.74 -15.98
N ILE A 580 -5.16 24.30 -15.12
CA ILE A 580 -5.52 23.67 -13.81
C ILE A 580 -5.16 24.54 -12.59
N GLY A 581 -4.45 25.66 -12.79
CA GLY A 581 -4.10 26.59 -11.72
C GLY A 581 -5.19 27.64 -11.47
N VAL A 582 -5.50 27.92 -10.20
CA VAL A 582 -6.29 29.11 -9.83
C VAL A 582 -5.33 30.30 -9.89
N THR A 583 -5.44 31.09 -10.96
CA THR A 583 -4.51 32.17 -11.34
C THR A 583 -4.29 33.23 -10.25
N ASP A 584 -5.22 33.35 -9.30
CA ASP A 584 -5.19 34.35 -8.22
C ASP A 584 -5.17 33.73 -6.81
N PHE A 585 -4.81 32.45 -6.69
CA PHE A 585 -4.69 31.84 -5.36
C PHE A 585 -3.49 32.44 -4.61
N PRO A 586 -3.67 32.96 -3.39
CA PRO A 586 -2.60 33.60 -2.62
C PRO A 586 -1.67 32.54 -2.00
N LEU A 587 -1.03 31.73 -2.84
CA LEU A 587 -0.25 30.56 -2.47
C LEU A 587 0.85 30.93 -1.46
N TYR A 588 1.60 32.01 -1.73
CA TYR A 588 2.66 32.46 -0.84
C TYR A 588 2.14 32.92 0.52
N SER A 589 0.99 33.60 0.57
CA SER A 589 0.35 34.01 1.83
C SER A 589 -0.16 32.79 2.62
N LEU A 590 -0.72 31.79 1.93
CA LEU A 590 -1.13 30.53 2.56
C LEU A 590 0.09 29.78 3.10
N LEU A 591 1.15 29.62 2.30
CA LEU A 591 2.40 28.96 2.72
C LEU A 591 3.00 29.69 3.92
N PHE A 592 3.04 31.02 3.90
CA PHE A 592 3.48 31.82 5.04
C PHE A 592 2.63 31.55 6.30
N GLY A 593 1.29 31.50 6.17
CA GLY A 593 0.39 31.15 7.26
C GLY A 593 0.63 29.73 7.81
N ILE A 594 0.85 28.75 6.93
CA ILE A 594 1.19 27.36 7.30
C ILE A 594 2.52 27.33 8.05
N PHE A 595 3.53 28.05 7.57
CA PHE A 595 4.84 28.14 8.22
C PHE A 595 4.75 28.78 9.61
N LEU A 596 3.96 29.86 9.76
CA LEU A 596 3.73 30.50 11.05
C LEU A 596 3.03 29.55 12.04
N LEU A 597 2.00 28.84 11.58
CA LEU A 597 1.31 27.81 12.37
C LEU A 597 2.24 26.66 12.77
N ALA A 598 3.13 26.22 11.87
CA ALA A 598 4.14 25.21 12.18
C ALA A 598 5.11 25.70 13.26
N TYR A 599 5.45 26.99 13.27
CA TYR A 599 6.30 27.58 14.31
C TYR A 599 5.60 27.69 15.67
N CYS A 600 4.29 27.95 15.69
CA CYS A 600 3.49 27.92 16.91
C CYS A 600 3.53 26.55 17.62
N VAL A 601 3.88 25.46 16.93
CA VAL A 601 4.09 24.13 17.54
C VAL A 601 5.20 24.15 18.60
N LEU A 602 6.18 25.05 18.50
CA LEU A 602 7.23 25.22 19.52
C LEU A 602 6.67 25.67 20.87
N LEU A 603 5.52 26.34 20.88
CA LEU A 603 4.84 26.75 22.11
C LEU A 603 4.27 25.53 22.86
N ILE A 604 3.92 24.47 22.12
CA ILE A 604 3.25 23.28 22.64
C ILE A 604 4.25 22.14 22.91
N ARG A 605 5.28 21.97 22.07
CA ARG A 605 6.27 20.89 22.20
C ARG A 605 7.70 21.43 22.25
N ARG A 606 8.26 21.49 23.46
CA ARG A 606 9.66 21.90 23.71
C ARG A 606 10.59 20.70 23.92
N ASN A 607 10.80 19.92 22.86
CA ASN A 607 11.82 18.87 22.86
C ASN A 607 12.96 19.22 21.88
N ARG A 608 14.13 18.59 22.08
CA ARG A 608 15.33 18.85 21.26
C ARG A 608 15.12 18.69 19.76
N TYR A 609 14.27 17.74 19.34
CA TYR A 609 14.02 17.49 17.93
C TYR A 609 13.11 18.56 17.33
N THR A 610 12.09 19.00 18.06
CA THR A 610 11.21 20.08 17.61
C THR A 610 11.99 21.39 17.44
N ILE A 611 12.91 21.68 18.36
CA ILE A 611 13.78 22.87 18.26
C ILE A 611 14.78 22.72 17.11
N PHE A 612 15.40 21.55 16.95
CA PHE A 612 16.25 21.25 15.79
C PHE A 612 15.50 21.50 14.47
N PHE A 613 14.28 20.94 14.30
CA PHE A 613 13.52 21.13 13.06
C PHE A 613 13.14 22.59 12.80
N ALA A 614 12.78 23.34 13.85
CA ALA A 614 12.47 24.76 13.70
C ALA A 614 13.68 25.60 13.27
N ILE A 615 14.86 25.31 13.83
CA ILE A 615 16.09 26.02 13.46
C ILE A 615 16.54 25.60 12.06
N SER A 616 16.47 24.31 11.74
CA SER A 616 16.75 23.82 10.39
C SER A 616 15.84 24.50 9.36
N MET A 617 14.55 24.65 9.67
CA MET A 617 13.59 25.35 8.81
C MET A 617 13.96 26.83 8.61
N LEU A 618 14.39 27.55 9.65
CA LEU A 618 14.84 28.95 9.52
C LEU A 618 16.09 29.07 8.63
N ILE A 619 17.04 28.15 8.80
CA ILE A 619 18.24 28.08 7.96
C ILE A 619 17.85 27.80 6.51
N SER A 620 16.95 26.83 6.27
CA SER A 620 16.43 26.53 4.93
C SER A 620 15.72 27.72 4.30
N ILE A 621 14.90 28.47 5.04
CA ILE A 621 14.25 29.69 4.54
C ILE A 621 15.27 30.75 4.15
N PHE A 622 16.30 30.96 4.97
CA PHE A 622 17.39 31.89 4.65
C PHE A 622 18.13 31.47 3.37
N ILE A 623 18.44 30.19 3.23
CA ILE A 623 19.08 29.62 2.04
C ILE A 623 18.19 29.79 0.80
N ALA A 624 16.92 29.38 0.88
CA ALA A 624 15.95 29.47 -0.22
C ALA A 624 15.73 30.91 -0.70
N LYS A 625 15.76 31.86 0.23
CA LYS A 625 15.63 33.28 -0.08
C LYS A 625 16.86 33.84 -0.83
N GLY A 626 18.03 33.22 -0.68
CA GLY A 626 19.24 33.63 -1.37
C GLY A 626 19.61 35.11 -1.12
N PRO A 627 20.01 35.86 -2.17
CA PRO A 627 20.52 37.24 -2.03
C PRO A 627 19.44 38.31 -1.77
N HIS A 628 18.18 37.92 -1.53
CA HIS A 628 17.09 38.88 -1.36
C HIS A 628 16.97 39.45 0.09
N SER A 629 16.50 40.69 0.23
CA SER A 629 16.30 41.42 1.51
C SER A 629 15.30 40.72 2.45
N PRO A 630 15.52 40.61 3.79
CA PRO A 630 16.41 41.48 4.58
C PRO A 630 17.85 41.01 4.79
N LEU A 631 18.14 39.71 4.67
CA LEU A 631 19.48 39.15 4.98
C LEU A 631 20.32 38.82 3.74
N GLY A 632 19.94 39.30 2.56
CA GLY A 632 20.62 39.02 1.30
C GLY A 632 22.11 39.35 1.29
N GLN A 633 22.52 40.44 1.95
CA GLN A 633 23.94 40.80 2.08
C GLN A 633 24.75 39.75 2.84
N VAL A 634 24.17 39.10 3.86
CA VAL A 634 24.81 38.00 4.59
C VAL A 634 24.95 36.78 3.70
N PHE A 635 23.95 36.49 2.85
CA PHE A 635 24.02 35.40 1.88
C PHE A 635 25.14 35.65 0.86
N VAL A 636 25.25 36.86 0.32
CA VAL A 636 26.30 37.24 -0.64
C VAL A 636 27.69 37.26 0.03
N TRP A 637 27.78 37.68 1.29
CA TRP A 637 29.03 37.57 2.04
C TRP A 637 29.44 36.10 2.23
N ALA A 638 28.51 35.25 2.67
CA ALA A 638 28.75 33.83 2.86
C ALA A 638 29.16 33.15 1.54
N TRP A 639 28.52 33.53 0.44
CA TRP A 639 28.86 33.11 -0.91
C TRP A 639 30.34 33.36 -1.26
N LEU A 640 30.84 34.55 -0.98
CA LEU A 640 32.20 34.95 -1.35
C LEU A 640 33.27 34.46 -0.37
N ASN A 641 32.90 34.12 0.86
CA ASN A 641 33.86 33.91 1.95
C ASN A 641 33.82 32.50 2.58
N ILE A 642 32.75 31.73 2.38
CA ILE A 642 32.62 30.38 2.93
C ILE A 642 32.85 29.35 1.82
N PRO A 643 33.93 28.52 1.91
CA PRO A 643 34.18 27.46 0.95
C PRO A 643 32.97 26.56 0.74
N HIS A 644 32.67 26.23 -0.52
CA HIS A 644 31.55 25.38 -0.93
C HIS A 644 30.14 25.90 -0.57
N PHE A 645 30.00 27.14 -0.09
CA PHE A 645 28.68 27.76 0.12
C PHE A 645 27.91 27.94 -1.18
N ALA A 646 28.62 28.00 -2.30
CA ALA A 646 28.06 28.10 -3.64
C ALA A 646 27.10 26.94 -3.99
N ILE A 647 27.14 25.81 -3.28
CA ILE A 647 26.19 24.70 -3.49
C ILE A 647 24.74 25.09 -3.16
N PHE A 648 24.56 26.17 -2.37
CA PHE A 648 23.26 26.74 -2.03
C PHE A 648 22.76 27.78 -3.06
N ARG A 649 23.42 27.93 -4.22
CA ARG A 649 23.16 28.96 -5.29
C ARG A 649 21.74 29.02 -5.80
N ALA A 650 21.09 27.89 -5.94
CA ALA A 650 19.82 27.83 -6.64
C ALA A 650 18.69 28.08 -5.64
N ALA A 651 18.35 29.36 -5.45
CA ALA A 651 17.22 29.79 -4.62
C ALA A 651 15.91 29.06 -4.97
N ASN A 652 15.70 28.70 -6.24
CA ASN A 652 14.55 27.90 -6.71
C ASN A 652 14.66 26.38 -6.47
N ARG A 653 15.78 25.88 -5.91
CA ARG A 653 15.93 24.48 -5.51
C ARG A 653 15.43 24.20 -4.07
N TRP A 654 14.97 25.22 -3.31
CA TRP A 654 14.73 25.11 -1.86
C TRP A 654 13.36 25.57 -1.37
#